data_AF-A0A917AHG2-F1
#
_entry.id   AF-A0A917AHG2-F1
#
_cell.length_a   1.000
_cell.length_b   1.000
_cell.length_c   1.000
_cell.angle_alpha   90.00
_cell.angle_beta   90.00
_cell.angle_gamma   90.00
#
_symmetry.space_group_name_H-M   'P 1'
#
loop_
_entity.id
_entity.type
_entity.pdbx_description
1 polymer ?
#
loop_
_entity_poly.entity_id
_entity_poly.type
_entity_poly.pdbx_seq_one_letter_code
_entity_poly.pdbx_strand_id
1 'polypeptide(L)'
;MARGKKGGKPSDGGGDGGGTDPVVDLTVIGTSGSDRLGGGAGNDTFTGLEGDDKINGGDGFDTAVYRGSIHDFSWSFDRKNNAIVTDLNSADGNEGRDTLTKVEAIQFDDYTYLLYDDNPAYFYQAPVSTTVDTPVYVTIEYYDLDDRSVYASFTFNPNTQGWITNIEHIVEDVASGRKRTSTFEFDPTTVDRSYLAEGEVEVVTFDINLGVAVADGIDPKMEIQVIGLNDAPTMLDDAEIQVTEDAGAVQFDLATLGQDVDSDDDGSSLSYAIVSAPDGVAVSLDGTVVTVDPGAGFQLMNSGETLELTLQVQAMDQHGAVSEVQDVIIVVNGADDPVPTYLDANGRVDYGLLGLDPSTAPVLPELNGLTNDPSYPDIVAFTDGDDAKIINTHYIEGFSWNDFWYSGFENPNYDDLAFYTGLGNDKLVFLFDDATGHMEIVDIAMGAGEDVLVIDSDTTGGATISGLNVDMGDDNDQLFVEMDGPGVLQFGLSEFNMGEGNDLMQVKITNPTPDGYGALGALISTDIWMGDGNDTLLIDLRVDNPILWDEMGLDIDTGHGNDHVEITTGPGEALDGTGIDGEIDLGTGDDYLLLDLDADASAQSFFVQGGWPYHLGPEGGYDIVELADGDLSDYSLTAGSTNSYTLTYGNQTVHFSNVEEILLDGENLIGLLA
;
A
#
# COMPACT_ATOMS: atom_id res chain seq x y z
N MET A 1 40.83 -53.46 -117.95
CA MET A 1 39.64 -52.84 -118.59
C MET A 1 38.39 -53.30 -117.86
N ALA A 2 37.54 -52.34 -117.47
CA ALA A 2 36.11 -52.39 -117.10
C ALA A 2 35.54 -53.65 -116.39
N ARG A 3 35.20 -53.57 -115.09
CA ARG A 3 33.91 -53.10 -114.51
C ARG A 3 32.74 -54.08 -114.74
N GLY A 4 32.07 -54.49 -113.65
CA GLY A 4 30.60 -54.72 -113.69
C GLY A 4 30.00 -55.78 -112.78
N LYS A 5 29.77 -55.41 -111.51
CA LYS A 5 28.61 -55.69 -110.62
C LYS A 5 27.81 -57.02 -110.69
N LYS A 6 27.71 -57.60 -109.48
CA LYS A 6 26.54 -58.09 -108.70
C LYS A 6 25.54 -59.08 -109.33
N GLY A 7 25.37 -60.19 -108.62
CA GLY A 7 24.12 -60.96 -108.60
C GLY A 7 24.31 -62.34 -107.95
N GLY A 8 24.11 -62.45 -106.63
CA GLY A 8 24.12 -63.73 -105.92
C GLY A 8 23.07 -63.73 -104.82
N LYS A 9 22.09 -64.63 -104.93
CA LYS A 9 21.08 -65.01 -103.94
C LYS A 9 21.35 -66.47 -103.55
N PRO A 10 20.64 -67.00 -102.56
CA PRO A 10 20.91 -67.00 -101.12
C PRO A 10 21.65 -68.28 -100.66
N SER A 11 22.23 -68.28 -99.46
CA SER A 11 22.62 -69.52 -98.78
C SER A 11 22.19 -69.47 -97.32
N ASP A 12 21.20 -70.30 -97.01
CA ASP A 12 21.08 -71.21 -95.87
C ASP A 12 22.01 -70.98 -94.67
N GLY A 13 21.40 -71.06 -93.48
CA GLY A 13 22.12 -71.39 -92.26
C GLY A 13 21.54 -70.72 -91.05
N GLY A 14 20.56 -71.38 -90.41
CA GLY A 14 20.14 -71.02 -89.07
C GLY A 14 21.32 -71.02 -88.11
N GLY A 15 21.39 -69.94 -87.33
CA GLY A 15 22.14 -69.85 -86.09
C GLY A 15 21.16 -69.36 -85.04
N ASP A 16 20.74 -70.30 -84.20
CA ASP A 16 20.17 -70.01 -82.89
C ASP A 16 21.12 -69.04 -82.16
N GLY A 17 20.58 -67.90 -81.80
CA GLY A 17 21.28 -66.79 -81.17
C GLY A 17 20.36 -66.13 -80.16
N GLY A 18 19.80 -66.95 -79.26
CA GLY A 18 19.43 -66.47 -77.94
C GLY A 18 20.67 -65.96 -77.20
N GLY A 19 21.12 -64.77 -77.58
CA GLY A 19 22.02 -63.96 -76.78
C GLY A 19 21.17 -63.15 -75.82
N THR A 20 20.90 -63.70 -74.63
CA THR A 20 20.69 -62.83 -73.48
C THR A 20 22.07 -62.24 -73.18
N ASP A 21 22.37 -61.07 -73.73
CA ASP A 21 23.41 -60.25 -73.11
C ASP A 21 23.04 -60.15 -71.63
N PRO A 22 23.99 -60.38 -70.70
CA PRO A 22 23.68 -60.19 -69.29
C PRO A 22 23.21 -58.75 -69.14
N VAL A 23 22.02 -58.58 -68.56
CA VAL A 23 21.53 -57.27 -68.13
C VAL A 23 22.51 -56.80 -67.06
N VAL A 24 23.38 -55.86 -67.39
CA VAL A 24 24.40 -55.33 -66.50
C VAL A 24 24.22 -53.83 -66.45
N ASP A 25 23.94 -53.32 -65.26
CA ASP A 25 23.89 -51.90 -64.99
C ASP A 25 25.32 -51.32 -65.12
N LEU A 26 25.50 -50.37 -66.04
CA LEU A 26 26.75 -49.68 -66.29
C LEU A 26 26.79 -48.33 -65.59
N THR A 27 27.97 -47.93 -65.13
CA THR A 27 28.28 -46.53 -64.80
C THR A 27 29.24 -46.00 -65.86
N VAL A 28 28.78 -45.04 -66.65
CA VAL A 28 29.50 -44.50 -67.80
C VAL A 28 29.85 -43.05 -67.55
N ILE A 29 31.14 -42.72 -67.55
CA ILE A 29 31.64 -41.36 -67.32
C ILE A 29 32.34 -40.89 -68.59
N GLY A 30 31.94 -39.71 -69.09
CA GLY A 30 32.53 -39.02 -70.23
C GLY A 30 33.83 -38.28 -69.88
N THR A 31 34.18 -37.33 -70.72
CA THR A 31 35.34 -36.46 -70.62
C THR A 31 34.88 -35.01 -70.59
N SER A 32 35.80 -34.04 -70.45
CA SER A 32 35.45 -32.62 -70.47
C SER A 32 35.16 -32.06 -71.87
N GLY A 33 34.70 -32.88 -72.82
CA GLY A 33 34.38 -32.44 -74.17
C GLY A 33 33.36 -33.36 -74.81
N SER A 34 32.79 -32.93 -75.94
CA SER A 34 31.65 -33.60 -76.58
C SER A 34 31.84 -35.11 -76.85
N ASP A 35 31.12 -35.92 -76.11
CA ASP A 35 31.17 -37.36 -76.09
C ASP A 35 29.92 -38.02 -76.71
N ARG A 36 30.04 -39.32 -76.95
CA ARG A 36 28.93 -40.18 -77.38
C ARG A 36 28.89 -41.41 -76.48
N LEU A 37 27.98 -41.41 -75.53
CA LEU A 37 27.87 -42.42 -74.48
C LEU A 37 26.72 -43.39 -74.78
N GLY A 38 26.89 -44.68 -74.45
CA GLY A 38 25.90 -45.73 -74.71
C GLY A 38 25.90 -46.78 -73.59
N GLY A 39 24.71 -47.12 -73.06
CA GLY A 39 24.55 -48.04 -71.93
C GLY A 39 24.26 -49.49 -72.34
N GLY A 40 23.30 -49.69 -73.22
CA GLY A 40 22.98 -51.04 -73.73
C GLY A 40 21.74 -51.60 -73.07
N ALA A 41 21.85 -52.71 -72.33
CA ALA A 41 20.73 -53.31 -71.62
C ALA A 41 21.03 -53.35 -70.12
N GLY A 42 20.14 -52.84 -69.28
CA GLY A 42 20.41 -52.62 -67.86
C GLY A 42 19.93 -51.25 -67.42
N ASN A 43 20.00 -50.95 -66.13
CA ASN A 43 19.69 -49.63 -65.61
C ASN A 43 21.00 -48.83 -65.52
N ASP A 44 21.33 -48.10 -66.56
CA ASP A 44 22.64 -47.47 -66.71
C ASP A 44 22.66 -46.04 -66.12
N THR A 45 23.79 -45.65 -65.55
CA THR A 45 24.03 -44.30 -65.00
C THR A 45 25.11 -43.60 -65.81
N PHE A 46 24.82 -42.38 -66.28
CA PHE A 46 25.73 -41.59 -67.11
C PHE A 46 26.16 -40.30 -66.43
N THR A 47 27.43 -39.93 -66.56
CA THR A 47 27.92 -38.59 -66.22
C THR A 47 28.71 -38.06 -67.40
N GLY A 48 28.16 -37.06 -68.10
CA GLY A 48 28.80 -36.45 -69.27
C GLY A 48 30.07 -35.69 -68.92
N LEU A 49 30.02 -34.92 -67.83
CA LEU A 49 30.96 -33.86 -67.46
C LEU A 49 30.80 -32.65 -68.39
N GLU A 50 31.87 -31.88 -68.65
CA GLU A 50 31.77 -30.67 -69.47
C GLU A 50 31.60 -30.98 -70.97
N GLY A 51 30.91 -30.10 -71.70
CA GLY A 51 30.78 -30.17 -73.16
C GLY A 51 29.45 -30.77 -73.65
N ASP A 52 29.18 -30.66 -74.96
CA ASP A 52 27.89 -31.09 -75.52
C ASP A 52 27.88 -32.59 -75.87
N ASP A 53 27.19 -33.41 -75.08
CA ASP A 53 27.20 -34.86 -75.18
C ASP A 53 25.99 -35.47 -75.88
N LYS A 54 26.15 -36.73 -76.32
CA LYS A 54 25.06 -37.56 -76.84
C LYS A 54 24.99 -38.86 -76.07
N ILE A 55 23.97 -38.97 -75.23
CA ILE A 55 23.77 -40.11 -74.34
C ILE A 55 22.63 -40.97 -74.88
N ASN A 56 22.87 -42.27 -74.99
CA ASN A 56 21.87 -43.26 -75.33
C ASN A 56 21.83 -44.31 -74.22
N GLY A 57 20.80 -44.29 -73.37
CA GLY A 57 20.68 -45.22 -72.25
C GLY A 57 20.57 -46.65 -72.76
N GLY A 58 19.49 -46.94 -73.46
CA GLY A 58 19.32 -48.21 -74.14
C GLY A 58 18.01 -48.85 -73.77
N ASP A 59 18.06 -50.08 -73.28
CA ASP A 59 16.90 -50.81 -72.76
C ASP A 59 17.07 -50.95 -71.23
N GLY A 60 16.10 -50.45 -70.46
CA GLY A 60 16.17 -50.45 -69.00
C GLY A 60 15.66 -49.11 -68.46
N PHE A 61 15.97 -48.80 -67.21
CA PHE A 61 15.73 -47.49 -66.60
C PHE A 61 17.06 -46.77 -66.43
N ASP A 62 17.32 -45.82 -67.31
CA ASP A 62 18.61 -45.16 -67.44
C ASP A 62 18.58 -43.76 -66.83
N THR A 63 19.65 -43.37 -66.15
CA THR A 63 19.77 -42.08 -65.44
C THR A 63 20.97 -41.27 -65.93
N ALA A 64 20.74 -40.03 -66.35
CA ALA A 64 21.81 -39.06 -66.60
C ALA A 64 22.03 -38.19 -65.36
N VAL A 65 23.27 -38.07 -64.90
CA VAL A 65 23.65 -37.35 -63.68
C VAL A 65 24.35 -36.05 -64.05
N TYR A 66 23.82 -34.95 -63.52
CA TYR A 66 24.34 -33.59 -63.62
C TYR A 66 24.67 -33.09 -62.22
N ARG A 67 25.64 -32.20 -62.11
CA ARG A 67 26.07 -31.62 -60.83
C ARG A 67 25.42 -30.27 -60.63
N GLY A 68 25.05 -29.95 -59.39
CA GLY A 68 24.37 -28.70 -59.06
C GLY A 68 22.85 -28.86 -58.91
N SER A 69 22.19 -27.74 -58.64
CA SER A 69 20.76 -27.70 -58.41
C SER A 69 20.00 -27.86 -59.72
N ILE A 70 18.83 -28.50 -59.69
CA ILE A 70 17.90 -28.54 -60.82
C ILE A 70 17.58 -27.15 -61.40
N HIS A 71 17.69 -26.09 -60.58
CA HIS A 71 17.45 -24.70 -60.98
C HIS A 71 18.51 -24.13 -61.91
N ASP A 72 19.70 -24.73 -61.95
CA ASP A 72 20.80 -24.33 -62.84
C ASP A 72 20.66 -24.93 -64.25
N PHE A 73 19.66 -25.78 -64.49
CA PHE A 73 19.48 -26.48 -65.75
C PHE A 73 18.14 -26.17 -66.41
N SER A 74 18.10 -26.31 -67.73
CA SER A 74 16.86 -26.37 -68.50
C SER A 74 16.85 -27.58 -69.41
N TRP A 75 15.67 -28.11 -69.69
CA TRP A 75 15.53 -29.15 -70.68
C TRP A 75 14.31 -28.99 -71.57
N SER A 76 14.38 -29.61 -72.74
CA SER A 76 13.31 -29.60 -73.75
C SER A 76 13.33 -30.86 -74.59
N PHE A 77 12.25 -31.19 -75.27
CA PHE A 77 12.22 -32.32 -76.21
C PHE A 77 12.36 -31.86 -77.65
N ASP A 78 13.25 -32.51 -78.41
CA ASP A 78 13.37 -32.27 -79.85
C ASP A 78 12.22 -32.93 -80.65
N ARG A 79 12.19 -32.73 -81.97
CA ARG A 79 11.13 -33.30 -82.85
C ARG A 79 11.10 -34.84 -82.90
N LYS A 80 12.11 -35.51 -82.35
CA LYS A 80 12.22 -36.97 -82.26
C LYS A 80 11.99 -37.48 -80.84
N ASN A 81 11.57 -36.60 -79.92
CA ASN A 81 11.36 -36.88 -78.51
C ASN A 81 12.64 -37.20 -77.72
N ASN A 82 13.79 -36.72 -78.19
CA ASN A 82 15.03 -36.77 -77.41
C ASN A 82 15.03 -35.60 -76.42
N ALA A 83 15.40 -35.85 -75.17
CA ALA A 83 15.58 -34.77 -74.20
C ALA A 83 16.88 -34.02 -74.52
N ILE A 84 16.81 -32.70 -74.51
CA ILE A 84 17.94 -31.80 -74.62
C ILE A 84 18.08 -31.13 -73.28
N VAL A 85 19.14 -31.43 -72.54
CA VAL A 85 19.46 -30.77 -71.26
C VAL A 85 20.49 -29.68 -71.53
N THR A 86 20.40 -28.56 -70.84
CA THR A 86 21.30 -27.41 -71.01
C THR A 86 21.59 -26.82 -69.66
N ASP A 87 22.86 -26.81 -69.30
CA ASP A 87 23.38 -26.07 -68.16
C ASP A 87 23.29 -24.56 -68.43
N LEU A 88 22.63 -23.84 -67.52
CA LEU A 88 22.43 -22.39 -67.57
C LEU A 88 23.44 -21.61 -66.71
N ASN A 89 24.16 -22.29 -65.82
CA ASN A 89 25.06 -21.69 -64.85
C ASN A 89 26.51 -22.12 -65.10
N SER A 90 27.15 -21.50 -66.09
CA SER A 90 28.56 -21.78 -66.42
C SER A 90 29.60 -21.45 -65.31
N ALA A 91 29.17 -21.00 -64.12
CA ALA A 91 30.06 -20.53 -63.05
C ALA A 91 30.51 -21.62 -62.07
N ASP A 92 29.79 -22.74 -61.96
CA ASP A 92 30.11 -23.89 -61.09
C ASP A 92 30.57 -25.15 -61.85
N GLY A 93 30.42 -25.13 -63.17
CA GLY A 93 30.80 -26.12 -64.16
C GLY A 93 30.18 -25.68 -65.47
N ASN A 94 30.49 -26.30 -66.61
CA ASN A 94 29.66 -26.10 -67.80
C ASN A 94 29.44 -27.46 -68.43
N GLU A 95 28.43 -28.16 -67.93
CA GLU A 95 28.00 -29.47 -68.42
C GLU A 95 27.33 -29.37 -69.80
N GLY A 96 27.30 -28.17 -70.39
CA GLY A 96 27.02 -27.98 -71.81
C GLY A 96 25.57 -28.24 -72.20
N ARG A 97 25.38 -28.59 -73.47
CA ARG A 97 24.08 -28.89 -74.06
C ARG A 97 24.01 -30.33 -74.56
N ASP A 98 23.47 -31.18 -73.72
CA ASP A 98 23.41 -32.62 -73.94
C ASP A 98 22.16 -33.07 -74.69
N THR A 99 22.28 -34.17 -75.41
CA THR A 99 21.17 -34.86 -76.08
C THR A 99 21.02 -36.26 -75.51
N LEU A 100 19.94 -36.48 -74.76
CA LEU A 100 19.59 -37.75 -74.15
C LEU A 100 18.56 -38.49 -75.00
N THR A 101 18.82 -39.76 -75.26
CA THR A 101 17.95 -40.66 -76.01
C THR A 101 17.77 -41.95 -75.21
N LYS A 102 16.53 -42.43 -75.04
CA LYS A 102 16.27 -43.64 -74.22
C LYS A 102 16.89 -43.51 -72.82
N VAL A 103 16.65 -42.37 -72.17
CA VAL A 103 17.05 -42.08 -70.79
C VAL A 103 15.79 -41.63 -70.08
N GLU A 104 15.49 -42.22 -68.93
CA GLU A 104 14.22 -42.05 -68.24
C GLU A 104 14.31 -41.02 -67.11
N ALA A 105 15.50 -40.84 -66.51
CA ALA A 105 15.70 -39.91 -65.40
C ALA A 105 16.90 -38.99 -65.58
N ILE A 106 16.77 -37.77 -65.05
CA ILE A 106 17.85 -36.83 -64.85
C ILE A 106 18.05 -36.63 -63.34
N GLN A 107 19.23 -36.93 -62.83
CA GLN A 107 19.60 -36.74 -61.44
C GLN A 107 20.42 -35.45 -61.30
N PHE A 108 19.94 -34.55 -60.45
CA PHE A 108 20.65 -33.36 -59.95
C PHE A 108 21.07 -33.58 -58.48
N ASP A 109 21.79 -32.64 -57.87
CA ASP A 109 22.19 -32.79 -56.46
C ASP A 109 21.00 -32.70 -55.48
N ASP A 110 19.93 -32.00 -55.88
CA ASP A 110 18.76 -31.70 -55.04
C ASP A 110 17.43 -32.31 -55.54
N TYR A 111 17.39 -32.90 -56.75
CA TYR A 111 16.16 -33.46 -57.33
C TYR A 111 16.43 -34.54 -58.39
N THR A 112 15.51 -35.50 -58.56
CA THR A 112 15.52 -36.47 -59.66
C THR A 112 14.30 -36.22 -60.55
N TYR A 113 14.53 -35.76 -61.77
CA TYR A 113 13.47 -35.48 -62.74
C TYR A 113 13.23 -36.67 -63.66
N LEU A 114 12.00 -37.16 -63.72
CA LEU A 114 11.55 -38.22 -64.62
C LEU A 114 11.10 -37.62 -65.94
N LEU A 115 11.74 -38.00 -67.05
CA LEU A 115 11.51 -37.41 -68.36
C LEU A 115 10.16 -37.81 -69.00
N TYR A 116 9.62 -38.96 -68.59
CA TYR A 116 8.44 -39.56 -69.22
C TYR A 116 7.35 -39.97 -68.22
N ASP A 117 7.58 -39.75 -66.94
CA ASP A 117 6.62 -39.98 -65.85
C ASP A 117 6.34 -38.65 -65.13
N ASP A 118 5.32 -38.68 -64.27
CA ASP A 118 4.85 -37.54 -63.47
C ASP A 118 5.83 -37.21 -62.34
N ASN A 119 6.20 -35.94 -62.20
CA ASN A 119 7.12 -35.44 -61.19
C ASN A 119 6.33 -34.73 -60.09
N PRO A 120 6.49 -35.12 -58.82
CA PRO A 120 5.74 -34.50 -57.74
C PRO A 120 6.20 -33.04 -57.57
N ALA A 121 5.22 -32.18 -57.35
CA ALA A 121 5.47 -30.80 -57.01
C ALA A 121 6.28 -30.66 -55.69
N TYR A 122 7.07 -29.59 -55.62
CA TYR A 122 7.98 -29.31 -54.53
C TYR A 122 7.66 -27.96 -53.87
N PHE A 123 7.60 -27.95 -52.54
CA PHE A 123 7.38 -26.76 -51.73
C PHE A 123 8.63 -26.47 -50.90
N TYR A 124 9.03 -25.20 -50.86
CA TYR A 124 10.19 -24.74 -50.09
C TYR A 124 9.90 -23.46 -49.32
N GLN A 125 10.40 -23.42 -48.09
CA GLN A 125 10.47 -22.23 -47.24
C GLN A 125 11.83 -22.25 -46.53
N ALA A 126 12.55 -21.13 -46.56
CA ALA A 126 13.72 -20.96 -45.71
C ALA A 126 13.31 -20.80 -44.23
N PRO A 127 14.14 -21.20 -43.24
CA PRO A 127 13.83 -20.95 -41.84
C PRO A 127 13.61 -19.45 -41.57
N VAL A 128 12.50 -19.12 -40.91
CA VAL A 128 12.18 -17.75 -40.51
C VAL A 128 11.93 -17.72 -39.01
N SER A 129 12.55 -16.74 -38.34
CA SER A 129 12.31 -16.41 -36.94
C SER A 129 12.04 -14.92 -36.80
N THR A 130 11.22 -14.55 -35.83
CA THR A 130 10.99 -13.16 -35.41
C THR A 130 10.75 -13.08 -33.90
N THR A 131 10.64 -11.87 -33.35
CA THR A 131 10.22 -11.67 -31.95
C THR A 131 8.72 -11.40 -31.87
N VAL A 132 8.12 -11.54 -30.68
CA VAL A 132 6.70 -11.27 -30.41
C VAL A 132 6.22 -9.88 -30.88
N ASP A 133 7.12 -8.89 -30.96
CA ASP A 133 6.83 -7.50 -31.37
C ASP A 133 7.29 -7.11 -32.77
N THR A 134 7.98 -8.00 -33.48
CA THR A 134 8.60 -7.65 -34.78
C THR A 134 7.85 -8.34 -35.92
N PRO A 135 7.22 -7.57 -36.84
CA PRO A 135 6.72 -8.12 -38.09
C PRO A 135 7.87 -8.62 -38.99
N VAL A 136 7.64 -9.68 -39.74
CA VAL A 136 8.64 -10.29 -40.64
C VAL A 136 8.04 -10.62 -42.00
N TYR A 137 8.81 -10.39 -43.06
CA TYR A 137 8.45 -10.85 -44.40
C TYR A 137 8.91 -12.29 -44.60
N VAL A 138 7.97 -13.14 -45.02
CA VAL A 138 8.18 -14.56 -45.28
C VAL A 138 8.03 -14.82 -46.77
N THR A 139 8.96 -15.56 -47.34
CA THR A 139 8.90 -15.99 -48.74
C THR A 139 8.77 -17.51 -48.80
N ILE A 140 7.74 -17.97 -49.52
CA ILE A 140 7.54 -19.38 -49.85
C ILE A 140 7.65 -19.56 -51.37
N GLU A 141 8.17 -20.72 -51.75
CA GLU A 141 8.34 -21.09 -53.15
C GLU A 141 7.67 -22.43 -53.42
N TYR A 142 6.98 -22.50 -54.56
CA TYR A 142 6.35 -23.71 -55.05
C TYR A 142 6.78 -23.97 -56.49
N TYR A 143 7.14 -25.22 -56.76
CA TYR A 143 7.66 -25.68 -58.04
C TYR A 143 6.83 -26.87 -58.52
N ASP A 144 6.41 -26.80 -59.76
CA ASP A 144 5.91 -27.94 -60.52
C ASP A 144 6.72 -27.96 -61.82
N LEU A 145 7.46 -29.03 -62.08
CA LEU A 145 8.49 -29.04 -63.11
C LEU A 145 8.02 -29.63 -64.44
N ASP A 146 6.84 -30.24 -64.50
CA ASP A 146 6.32 -30.92 -65.70
C ASP A 146 4.88 -30.53 -66.07
N ASP A 147 4.10 -29.89 -65.19
CA ASP A 147 2.81 -29.27 -65.54
C ASP A 147 2.87 -27.73 -65.58
N ARG A 148 2.62 -27.17 -66.76
CA ARG A 148 2.52 -25.71 -66.98
C ARG A 148 1.13 -25.14 -66.66
N SER A 149 0.15 -26.02 -66.45
CA SER A 149 -1.25 -25.68 -66.20
C SER A 149 -1.51 -25.34 -64.73
N VAL A 150 -0.49 -25.45 -63.87
CA VAL A 150 -0.64 -25.27 -62.44
C VAL A 150 -0.90 -23.81 -62.09
N TYR A 151 -2.00 -23.62 -61.39
CA TYR A 151 -2.33 -22.47 -60.58
C TYR A 151 -2.10 -22.89 -59.13
N ALA A 152 -1.59 -21.99 -58.29
CA ALA A 152 -1.42 -22.27 -56.87
C ALA A 152 -2.08 -21.13 -56.07
N SER A 153 -3.37 -21.24 -55.78
CA SER A 153 -4.00 -20.28 -54.87
C SER A 153 -3.63 -20.65 -53.44
N PHE A 154 -2.84 -19.84 -52.77
CA PHE A 154 -2.53 -20.01 -51.36
C PHE A 154 -3.75 -19.56 -50.54
N THR A 155 -4.40 -20.50 -49.86
CA THR A 155 -5.41 -20.17 -48.85
C THR A 155 -4.93 -20.66 -47.50
N PHE A 156 -4.67 -19.70 -46.62
CA PHE A 156 -4.29 -19.97 -45.23
C PHE A 156 -5.49 -20.46 -44.44
N ASN A 157 -5.22 -21.21 -43.37
CA ASN A 157 -6.23 -21.60 -42.40
C ASN A 157 -7.01 -20.35 -41.92
N PRO A 158 -8.36 -20.36 -41.89
CA PRO A 158 -9.15 -19.22 -41.45
C PRO A 158 -8.76 -18.68 -40.06
N ASN A 159 -8.26 -19.55 -39.19
CA ASN A 159 -7.83 -19.18 -37.84
C ASN A 159 -6.51 -18.38 -37.83
N THR A 160 -5.68 -18.53 -38.85
CA THR A 160 -4.36 -17.87 -38.97
C THR A 160 -4.33 -16.81 -40.07
N GLN A 161 -5.40 -16.71 -40.87
CA GLN A 161 -5.48 -15.80 -42.02
C GLN A 161 -5.39 -14.32 -41.62
N GLY A 162 -5.84 -13.96 -40.41
CA GLY A 162 -5.79 -12.59 -39.90
C GLY A 162 -4.38 -12.09 -39.57
N TRP A 163 -3.39 -12.98 -39.50
CA TRP A 163 -2.02 -12.67 -39.06
C TRP A 163 -1.09 -12.33 -40.22
N ILE A 164 -1.58 -12.49 -41.45
CA ILE A 164 -0.81 -12.33 -42.67
C ILE A 164 -1.37 -11.16 -43.47
N THR A 165 -0.50 -10.25 -43.89
CA THR A 165 -0.84 -9.12 -44.78
C THR A 165 0.12 -9.00 -45.95
N ASN A 166 -0.13 -8.04 -46.86
CA ASN A 166 0.80 -7.66 -47.94
C ASN A 166 1.27 -8.82 -48.84
N ILE A 167 0.34 -9.66 -49.27
CA ILE A 167 0.65 -10.83 -50.12
C ILE A 167 0.98 -10.39 -51.55
N GLU A 168 2.22 -10.62 -51.97
CA GLU A 168 2.68 -10.47 -53.35
C GLU A 168 2.95 -11.85 -53.98
N HIS A 169 2.59 -12.00 -55.26
CA HIS A 169 2.81 -13.24 -56.00
C HIS A 169 3.57 -12.98 -57.30
N ILE A 170 4.65 -13.72 -57.50
CA ILE A 170 5.43 -13.73 -58.73
C ILE A 170 5.37 -15.13 -59.32
N VAL A 171 5.08 -15.23 -60.62
CA VAL A 171 5.04 -16.49 -61.36
C VAL A 171 6.05 -16.43 -62.48
N GLU A 172 6.91 -17.44 -62.55
CA GLU A 172 7.98 -17.56 -63.54
C GLU A 172 7.86 -18.92 -64.23
N ASP A 173 8.04 -18.95 -65.56
CA ASP A 173 8.14 -20.22 -66.28
C ASP A 173 9.55 -20.78 -66.08
N VAL A 174 9.65 -22.04 -65.65
CA VAL A 174 10.92 -22.78 -65.50
C VAL A 174 10.92 -23.96 -66.47
N ALA A 175 12.10 -24.43 -66.90
CA ALA A 175 12.31 -25.55 -67.84
C ALA A 175 11.03 -26.08 -68.56
N SER A 176 10.44 -27.16 -68.03
CA SER A 176 9.17 -27.73 -68.50
C SER A 176 7.94 -27.32 -67.70
N GLY A 177 8.05 -26.63 -66.57
CA GLY A 177 6.96 -26.33 -65.64
C GLY A 177 6.88 -24.86 -65.19
N ARG A 178 6.54 -24.62 -63.91
CA ARG A 178 6.33 -23.29 -63.30
C ARG A 178 6.87 -23.18 -61.88
N LYS A 179 7.43 -22.01 -61.59
CA LYS A 179 7.76 -21.54 -60.23
C LYS A 179 6.75 -20.47 -59.81
N ARG A 180 6.26 -20.56 -58.58
CA ARG A 180 5.55 -19.45 -57.93
C ARG A 180 6.22 -19.08 -56.61
N THR A 181 6.58 -17.81 -56.50
CA THR A 181 7.06 -17.19 -55.27
C THR A 181 5.93 -16.38 -54.68
N SER A 182 5.66 -16.57 -53.39
CA SER A 182 4.76 -15.72 -52.63
C SER A 182 5.49 -15.12 -51.45
N THR A 183 5.39 -13.80 -51.32
CA THR A 183 5.94 -13.06 -50.17
C THR A 183 4.79 -12.41 -49.43
N PHE A 184 4.79 -12.50 -48.11
CA PHE A 184 3.79 -11.88 -47.26
C PHE A 184 4.40 -11.45 -45.93
N GLU A 185 3.74 -10.55 -45.25
CA GLU A 185 4.12 -10.07 -43.92
C GLU A 185 3.37 -10.86 -42.87
N PHE A 186 4.11 -11.45 -41.94
CA PHE A 186 3.58 -12.04 -40.71
C PHE A 186 3.80 -11.04 -39.57
N ASP A 187 2.71 -10.62 -38.94
CA ASP A 187 2.75 -9.71 -37.79
C ASP A 187 2.30 -10.48 -36.52
N PRO A 188 3.25 -10.86 -35.64
CA PRO A 188 2.94 -11.62 -34.44
C PRO A 188 2.07 -10.84 -33.44
N THR A 189 2.05 -9.51 -33.48
CA THR A 189 1.29 -8.63 -32.56
C THR A 189 -0.23 -8.69 -32.78
N THR A 190 -0.66 -9.26 -33.91
CA THR A 190 -2.09 -9.44 -34.24
C THR A 190 -2.78 -10.51 -33.38
N VAL A 191 -2.01 -11.26 -32.60
CA VAL A 191 -2.47 -12.19 -31.57
C VAL A 191 -1.64 -11.95 -30.33
N ASP A 192 -2.29 -11.99 -29.19
CA ASP A 192 -1.58 -11.88 -27.93
C ASP A 192 -0.62 -13.05 -27.72
N ARG A 193 0.68 -12.74 -27.75
CA ARG A 193 1.83 -13.61 -27.43
C ARG A 193 2.78 -12.93 -26.45
N SER A 194 2.30 -11.90 -25.76
CA SER A 194 3.08 -11.20 -24.73
C SER A 194 3.47 -12.13 -23.58
N TYR A 195 2.82 -13.29 -23.46
CA TYR A 195 3.16 -14.28 -22.44
C TYR A 195 4.47 -15.05 -22.67
N LEU A 196 5.12 -14.94 -23.84
CA LEU A 196 6.34 -15.69 -24.12
C LEU A 196 7.54 -14.99 -23.49
N ALA A 197 8.14 -15.66 -22.51
CA ALA A 197 9.32 -15.18 -21.79
C ALA A 197 10.56 -15.03 -22.69
N GLU A 198 11.58 -14.31 -22.21
CA GLU A 198 12.81 -14.06 -22.97
C GLU A 198 13.43 -15.36 -23.51
N GLY A 199 13.49 -15.46 -24.85
CA GLY A 199 14.09 -16.61 -25.52
C GLY A 199 13.21 -17.87 -25.56
N GLU A 200 12.00 -17.85 -25.00
CA GLU A 200 10.99 -18.88 -25.25
C GLU A 200 10.60 -18.86 -26.75
N VAL A 201 10.41 -20.03 -27.34
CA VAL A 201 10.12 -20.15 -28.78
C VAL A 201 8.80 -20.86 -29.02
N GLU A 202 7.84 -20.14 -29.59
CA GLU A 202 6.62 -20.71 -30.16
C GLU A 202 6.81 -20.97 -31.66
N VAL A 203 6.52 -22.18 -32.13
CA VAL A 203 6.50 -22.49 -33.57
C VAL A 203 5.09 -22.33 -34.09
N VAL A 204 4.87 -21.29 -34.88
CA VAL A 204 3.58 -21.03 -35.53
C VAL A 204 3.52 -21.77 -36.85
N THR A 205 2.62 -22.74 -36.94
CA THR A 205 2.40 -23.55 -38.15
C THR A 205 1.20 -23.05 -38.95
N PHE A 206 1.40 -22.86 -40.26
CA PHE A 206 0.35 -22.48 -41.20
C PHE A 206 0.11 -23.63 -42.17
N ASP A 207 -1.13 -24.10 -42.23
CA ASP A 207 -1.57 -25.00 -43.28
C ASP A 207 -1.76 -24.20 -44.57
N ILE A 208 -1.15 -24.65 -45.66
CA ILE A 208 -1.22 -24.01 -46.97
C ILE A 208 -2.05 -24.90 -47.89
N ASN A 209 -3.27 -24.43 -48.22
CA ASN A 209 -4.02 -25.05 -49.28
C ASN A 209 -3.47 -24.61 -50.63
N LEU A 210 -3.05 -25.57 -51.46
CA LEU A 210 -2.66 -25.37 -52.85
C LEU A 210 -3.78 -25.86 -53.77
N GLY A 211 -4.37 -24.95 -54.54
CA GLY A 211 -5.38 -25.31 -55.53
C GLY A 211 -4.77 -25.71 -56.87
N VAL A 212 -4.41 -26.98 -57.08
CA VAL A 212 -3.85 -27.50 -58.35
C VAL A 212 -4.91 -28.04 -59.33
N ALA A 213 -4.59 -28.07 -60.63
CA ALA A 213 -5.48 -28.53 -61.71
C ALA A 213 -5.60 -30.06 -61.80
N VAL A 214 -4.54 -30.76 -61.39
CA VAL A 214 -4.40 -32.21 -61.27
C VAL A 214 -3.88 -32.50 -59.86
N ALA A 215 -4.42 -33.53 -59.21
CA ALA A 215 -4.25 -33.73 -57.78
C ALA A 215 -2.91 -34.40 -57.45
N ASP A 216 -1.85 -33.60 -57.31
CA ASP A 216 -0.52 -34.10 -56.89
C ASP A 216 -0.41 -34.29 -55.37
N GLY A 217 -1.49 -33.99 -54.64
CA GLY A 217 -1.73 -34.52 -53.29
C GLY A 217 -0.80 -34.01 -52.19
N ILE A 218 -0.15 -32.85 -52.34
CA ILE A 218 0.63 -32.25 -51.27
C ILE A 218 -0.20 -31.30 -50.40
N ASP A 219 0.03 -31.34 -49.08
CA ASP A 219 -0.56 -30.46 -48.07
C ASP A 219 0.58 -29.77 -47.30
N PRO A 220 1.26 -28.77 -47.92
CA PRO A 220 2.44 -28.19 -47.33
C PRO A 220 2.10 -27.36 -46.08
N LYS A 221 3.06 -27.38 -45.15
CA LYS A 221 3.03 -26.55 -43.96
C LYS A 221 4.18 -25.56 -44.01
N MET A 222 3.89 -24.37 -43.54
CA MET A 222 4.90 -23.37 -43.24
C MET A 222 5.06 -23.26 -41.73
N GLU A 223 6.29 -23.05 -41.27
CA GLU A 223 6.60 -22.81 -39.87
C GLU A 223 7.35 -21.49 -39.71
N ILE A 224 6.96 -20.72 -38.70
CA ILE A 224 7.64 -19.48 -38.29
C ILE A 224 7.93 -19.60 -36.80
N GLN A 225 9.17 -19.33 -36.40
CA GLN A 225 9.54 -19.29 -34.98
C GLN A 225 9.30 -17.87 -34.44
N VAL A 226 8.51 -17.76 -33.38
CA VAL A 226 8.28 -16.51 -32.65
C VAL A 226 9.01 -16.63 -31.32
N ILE A 227 9.91 -15.68 -31.06
CA ILE A 227 10.77 -15.65 -29.88
C ILE A 227 10.22 -14.60 -28.90
N GLY A 228 10.02 -15.02 -27.65
CA GLY A 228 9.64 -14.13 -26.55
C GLY A 228 10.69 -13.07 -26.24
N LEU A 229 10.23 -11.94 -25.71
CA LEU A 229 11.07 -10.86 -25.19
C LEU A 229 10.88 -10.80 -23.68
N ASN A 230 11.75 -10.08 -22.98
CA ASN A 230 11.53 -9.80 -21.56
C ASN A 230 10.65 -8.56 -21.42
N ASP A 231 9.41 -8.75 -20.99
CA ASP A 231 8.52 -7.66 -20.60
C ASP A 231 8.81 -7.24 -19.15
N ALA A 232 8.55 -5.98 -18.82
CA ALA A 232 8.80 -5.50 -17.46
C ALA A 232 7.61 -5.82 -16.55
N PRO A 233 7.84 -6.12 -15.26
CA PRO A 233 6.76 -6.37 -14.33
C PRO A 233 5.93 -5.11 -14.08
N THR A 234 4.70 -5.33 -13.64
CA THR A 234 3.75 -4.28 -13.22
C THR A 234 3.35 -4.49 -11.77
N MET A 235 2.95 -3.40 -11.11
CA MET A 235 2.46 -3.41 -9.73
C MET A 235 1.01 -2.91 -9.72
N LEU A 236 0.18 -3.50 -8.86
CA LEU A 236 -1.17 -3.00 -8.62
C LEU A 236 -1.13 -1.66 -7.86
N ASP A 237 -2.00 -0.74 -8.27
CA ASP A 237 -2.21 0.56 -7.62
C ASP A 237 -2.97 0.44 -6.28
N ASP A 238 -2.92 1.53 -5.49
CA ASP A 238 -3.75 1.77 -4.30
C ASP A 238 -3.62 0.70 -3.19
N ALA A 239 -2.42 0.17 -2.97
CA ALA A 239 -2.16 -0.72 -1.85
C ALA A 239 -2.02 0.05 -0.52
N GLU A 240 -2.67 -0.46 0.52
CA GLU A 240 -2.63 0.12 1.87
C GLU A 240 -2.08 -0.87 2.91
N ILE A 241 -1.23 -0.37 3.80
CA ILE A 241 -0.75 -1.06 5.00
C ILE A 241 -1.27 -0.30 6.22
N GLN A 242 -2.17 -0.93 6.96
CA GLN A 242 -2.76 -0.38 8.17
C GLN A 242 -1.90 -0.76 9.38
N VAL A 243 -1.43 0.23 10.13
CA VAL A 243 -0.71 0.05 11.39
C VAL A 243 -1.36 0.89 12.49
N THR A 244 -1.13 0.50 13.74
CA THR A 244 -1.48 1.30 14.92
C THR A 244 -0.19 1.54 15.66
N GLU A 245 0.04 2.77 16.12
CA GLU A 245 1.31 3.20 16.68
C GLU A 245 1.87 2.33 17.81
N ASP A 246 1.00 1.73 18.65
CA ASP A 246 1.42 0.84 19.76
C ASP A 246 1.24 -0.65 19.51
N ALA A 247 0.70 -1.03 18.36
CA ALA A 247 0.45 -2.44 18.03
C ALA A 247 1.72 -3.18 17.58
N GLY A 248 2.84 -2.47 17.43
CA GLY A 248 4.11 -2.97 16.93
C GLY A 248 4.09 -3.26 15.43
N ALA A 249 5.06 -4.06 14.97
CA ALA A 249 5.31 -4.27 13.55
C ALA A 249 4.21 -5.08 12.83
N VAL A 250 3.76 -4.58 11.67
CA VAL A 250 2.83 -5.22 10.74
C VAL A 250 3.58 -5.72 9.50
N GLN A 251 3.15 -6.87 8.96
CA GLN A 251 3.72 -7.47 7.76
C GLN A 251 2.74 -7.41 6.58
N PHE A 252 3.26 -7.07 5.41
CA PHE A 252 2.51 -7.05 4.15
C PHE A 252 3.32 -7.73 3.05
N ASP A 253 2.67 -8.55 2.21
CA ASP A 253 3.34 -9.32 1.16
C ASP A 253 3.17 -8.64 -0.20
N LEU A 254 4.26 -8.09 -0.74
CA LEU A 254 4.29 -7.40 -2.04
C LEU A 254 4.04 -8.34 -3.22
N ALA A 255 4.18 -9.66 -3.04
CA ALA A 255 3.83 -10.65 -4.06
C ALA A 255 2.35 -10.60 -4.46
N THR A 256 1.50 -10.03 -3.60
CA THR A 256 0.07 -9.82 -3.90
C THR A 256 -0.18 -8.68 -4.86
N LEU A 257 0.80 -7.77 -5.04
CA LEU A 257 0.71 -6.59 -5.90
C LEU A 257 1.45 -6.77 -7.22
N GLY A 258 2.55 -7.52 -7.26
CA GLY A 258 3.36 -7.70 -8.47
C GLY A 258 2.74 -8.68 -9.46
N GLN A 259 2.83 -8.34 -10.73
CA GLN A 259 2.39 -9.17 -11.85
C GLN A 259 3.39 -9.04 -12.99
N ASP A 260 3.62 -10.13 -13.69
CA ASP A 260 4.34 -10.13 -14.96
C ASP A 260 3.49 -10.85 -16.02
N VAL A 261 3.64 -10.45 -17.27
CA VAL A 261 2.97 -11.11 -18.39
C VAL A 261 3.75 -12.33 -18.86
N ASP A 262 5.08 -12.34 -18.68
CA ASP A 262 5.95 -13.43 -19.09
C ASP A 262 5.64 -14.74 -18.36
N SER A 263 5.65 -15.86 -19.10
CA SER A 263 5.15 -17.15 -18.62
C SER A 263 5.94 -17.76 -17.45
N ASP A 264 7.15 -17.26 -17.21
CA ASP A 264 8.05 -17.68 -16.16
C ASP A 264 8.10 -16.73 -14.96
N ASP A 265 7.33 -15.63 -14.99
CA ASP A 265 7.25 -14.67 -13.89
C ASP A 265 5.83 -14.45 -13.35
N ASP A 266 5.73 -14.35 -12.03
CA ASP A 266 4.54 -13.96 -11.27
C ASP A 266 4.95 -13.22 -10.00
N GLY A 267 4.01 -12.63 -9.26
CA GLY A 267 4.33 -11.88 -8.04
C GLY A 267 5.19 -12.62 -7.02
N SER A 268 5.23 -13.95 -7.03
CA SER A 268 6.08 -14.74 -6.14
C SER A 268 7.48 -15.04 -6.69
N SER A 269 7.70 -14.95 -8.01
CA SER A 269 9.04 -15.07 -8.62
C SER A 269 9.80 -13.74 -8.64
N LEU A 270 9.06 -12.62 -8.64
CA LEU A 270 9.64 -11.27 -8.67
C LEU A 270 10.49 -10.97 -7.45
N SER A 271 11.51 -10.14 -7.65
CA SER A 271 12.32 -9.56 -6.59
C SER A 271 11.89 -8.11 -6.33
N TYR A 272 11.76 -7.74 -5.05
CA TYR A 272 11.24 -6.43 -4.65
C TYR A 272 12.34 -5.56 -4.04
N ALA A 273 12.20 -4.25 -4.19
CA ALA A 273 13.06 -3.26 -3.58
C ALA A 273 12.26 -2.07 -3.03
N ILE A 274 12.68 -1.57 -1.86
CA ILE A 274 12.22 -0.29 -1.33
C ILE A 274 13.05 0.80 -2.01
N VAL A 275 12.39 1.70 -2.72
CA VAL A 275 12.98 2.86 -3.39
C VAL A 275 13.12 4.03 -2.41
N SER A 276 12.07 4.29 -1.63
CA SER A 276 12.07 5.28 -0.55
C SER A 276 11.08 4.86 0.54
N ALA A 277 11.38 5.19 1.79
CA ALA A 277 10.52 4.95 2.94
C ALA A 277 10.25 6.28 3.66
N PRO A 278 9.09 6.44 4.31
CA PRO A 278 8.76 7.64 5.06
C PRO A 278 9.62 7.77 6.33
N ASP A 279 9.85 9.01 6.78
CA ASP A 279 10.45 9.28 8.09
C ASP A 279 9.46 8.90 9.21
N GLY A 280 9.96 8.64 10.42
CA GLY A 280 9.13 8.30 11.59
C GLY A 280 8.74 6.83 11.70
N VAL A 281 8.70 6.08 10.59
CA VAL A 281 8.35 4.65 10.59
C VAL A 281 9.55 3.78 10.22
N ALA A 282 9.78 2.69 10.97
CA ALA A 282 10.78 1.70 10.61
C ALA A 282 10.23 0.73 9.56
N VAL A 283 10.81 0.76 8.35
CA VAL A 283 10.44 -0.13 7.25
C VAL A 283 11.60 -1.05 6.88
N SER A 284 11.31 -2.35 6.71
CA SER A 284 12.27 -3.34 6.24
C SER A 284 11.63 -4.32 5.25
N LEU A 285 12.44 -4.92 4.37
CA LEU A 285 12.00 -5.88 3.36
C LEU A 285 12.81 -7.17 3.48
N ASP A 286 12.13 -8.30 3.63
CA ASP A 286 12.71 -9.64 3.58
C ASP A 286 12.01 -10.49 2.51
N GLY A 287 12.68 -10.68 1.37
CA GLY A 287 12.09 -11.30 0.20
C GLY A 287 10.96 -10.44 -0.37
N THR A 288 9.73 -10.94 -0.29
CA THR A 288 8.51 -10.24 -0.74
C THR A 288 7.78 -9.53 0.39
N VAL A 289 8.16 -9.80 1.65
CA VAL A 289 7.42 -9.32 2.82
C VAL A 289 8.05 -8.02 3.33
N VAL A 290 7.29 -6.94 3.24
CA VAL A 290 7.60 -5.69 3.92
C VAL A 290 7.10 -5.76 5.36
N THR A 291 7.94 -5.31 6.30
CA THR A 291 7.59 -5.14 7.71
C THR A 291 7.64 -3.65 8.02
N VAL A 292 6.54 -3.13 8.58
CA VAL A 292 6.34 -1.72 8.92
C VAL A 292 6.09 -1.62 10.41
N ASP A 293 6.89 -0.83 11.12
CA ASP A 293 6.79 -0.62 12.57
C ASP A 293 6.77 0.89 12.86
N PRO A 294 5.64 1.46 13.29
CA PRO A 294 5.54 2.89 13.61
C PRO A 294 6.43 3.29 14.80
N GLY A 295 6.76 2.36 15.71
CA GLY A 295 7.52 2.65 16.92
C GLY A 295 6.87 3.75 17.78
N ALA A 296 7.65 4.39 18.64
CA ALA A 296 7.17 5.48 19.51
C ALA A 296 7.18 6.87 18.81
N GLY A 297 7.13 6.91 17.48
CA GLY A 297 7.27 8.14 16.71
C GLY A 297 5.98 8.95 16.59
N PHE A 298 4.85 8.39 17.02
CA PHE A 298 3.52 8.91 16.75
C PHE A 298 2.65 9.07 18.00
N GLN A 299 3.22 8.92 19.21
CA GLN A 299 2.52 8.83 20.52
C GLN A 299 1.63 10.03 20.89
N LEU A 300 1.51 11.00 19.99
CA LEU A 300 0.66 12.18 20.07
C LEU A 300 -0.59 12.02 19.20
N MET A 301 -0.89 10.81 18.70
CA MET A 301 -2.02 10.58 17.81
C MET A 301 -3.19 9.96 18.57
N ASN A 302 -4.27 10.70 18.70
CA ASN A 302 -5.46 10.24 19.42
C ASN A 302 -6.19 9.10 18.70
N SER A 303 -6.97 8.34 19.46
CA SER A 303 -7.88 7.34 18.92
C SER A 303 -8.83 7.96 17.90
N GLY A 304 -8.78 7.45 16.66
CA GLY A 304 -9.57 7.96 15.55
C GLY A 304 -8.81 8.92 14.63
N GLU A 305 -7.63 9.38 15.03
CA GLU A 305 -6.71 10.10 14.14
C GLU A 305 -6.01 9.15 13.17
N THR A 306 -5.69 9.67 11.99
CA THR A 306 -4.98 8.91 10.96
C THR A 306 -3.95 9.76 10.24
N LEU A 307 -2.80 9.14 9.96
CA LEU A 307 -1.71 9.75 9.20
C LEU A 307 -1.35 8.85 8.01
N GLU A 308 -1.43 9.41 6.81
CA GLU A 308 -1.02 8.73 5.58
C GLU A 308 0.44 9.03 5.25
N LEU A 309 1.23 7.97 5.09
CA LEU A 309 2.64 8.02 4.71
C LEU A 309 2.87 7.22 3.44
N THR A 310 3.81 7.64 2.59
CA THR A 310 4.07 6.97 1.30
C THR A 310 5.34 6.13 1.36
N LEU A 311 5.20 4.84 1.07
CA LEU A 311 6.29 3.89 0.81
C LEU A 311 6.41 3.65 -0.69
N GLN A 312 7.60 3.85 -1.26
CA GLN A 312 7.82 3.62 -2.69
C GLN A 312 8.57 2.31 -2.92
N VAL A 313 8.02 1.44 -3.77
CA VAL A 313 8.58 0.12 -4.08
C VAL A 313 8.70 -0.12 -5.59
N GLN A 314 9.55 -1.06 -5.98
CA GLN A 314 9.65 -1.58 -7.34
C GLN A 314 9.80 -3.09 -7.33
N ALA A 315 9.34 -3.73 -8.40
CA ALA A 315 9.59 -5.14 -8.68
C ALA A 315 10.57 -5.30 -9.85
N MET A 316 11.33 -6.38 -9.85
CA MET A 316 12.24 -6.78 -10.92
C MET A 316 12.06 -8.27 -11.20
N ASP A 317 11.91 -8.59 -12.48
CA ASP A 317 11.76 -9.97 -12.97
C ASP A 317 13.08 -10.75 -12.91
N GLN A 318 13.04 -12.03 -13.29
CA GLN A 318 14.22 -12.89 -13.21
C GLN A 318 15.27 -12.62 -14.30
N HIS A 319 14.92 -11.90 -15.36
CA HIS A 319 15.79 -11.56 -16.49
C HIS A 319 16.34 -10.12 -16.40
N GLY A 320 15.86 -9.33 -15.44
CA GLY A 320 16.38 -8.04 -15.01
C GLY A 320 15.61 -6.80 -15.50
N ALA A 321 14.41 -6.89 -16.08
CA ALA A 321 13.59 -5.69 -16.27
C ALA A 321 12.87 -5.31 -14.96
N VAL A 322 12.59 -4.02 -14.83
CA VAL A 322 12.17 -3.40 -13.57
C VAL A 322 10.86 -2.65 -13.83
N SER A 323 9.92 -2.77 -12.91
CA SER A 323 8.65 -2.05 -12.94
C SER A 323 8.85 -0.54 -12.80
N GLU A 324 7.82 0.22 -13.17
CA GLU A 324 7.69 1.59 -12.67
C GLU A 324 7.64 1.61 -11.13
N VAL A 325 7.97 2.75 -10.52
CA VAL A 325 7.88 2.93 -9.06
C VAL A 325 6.42 2.95 -8.66
N GLN A 326 6.06 2.12 -7.68
CA GLN A 326 4.72 2.06 -7.10
C GLN A 326 4.70 2.71 -5.72
N ASP A 327 3.69 3.55 -5.48
CA ASP A 327 3.38 4.06 -4.15
C ASP A 327 2.47 3.05 -3.41
N VAL A 328 2.86 2.70 -2.20
CA VAL A 328 2.08 1.94 -1.20
C VAL A 328 1.81 2.88 -0.03
N ILE A 329 0.55 3.05 0.35
CA ILE A 329 0.15 3.95 1.43
C ILE A 329 0.23 3.21 2.76
N ILE A 330 0.98 3.76 3.71
CA ILE A 330 0.96 3.32 5.10
C ILE A 330 -0.01 4.25 5.82
N VAL A 331 -1.04 3.68 6.45
CA VAL A 331 -1.97 4.41 7.30
C VAL A 331 -1.64 4.09 8.74
N VAL A 332 -1.12 5.07 9.47
CA VAL A 332 -0.91 5.00 10.92
C VAL A 332 -2.20 5.47 11.57
N ASN A 333 -2.80 4.59 12.38
CA ASN A 333 -3.98 4.91 13.19
C ASN A 333 -3.51 5.23 14.61
N GLY A 334 -3.98 6.36 15.15
CA GLY A 334 -3.73 6.74 16.53
C GLY A 334 -4.46 5.83 17.53
N ALA A 335 -3.96 5.79 18.75
CA ALA A 335 -4.57 5.04 19.85
C ALA A 335 -4.32 5.77 21.17
N ASP A 336 -5.38 5.93 21.97
CA ASP A 336 -5.24 6.56 23.29
C ASP A 336 -4.36 5.69 24.19
N ASP A 337 -3.36 6.33 24.79
CA ASP A 337 -2.52 5.73 25.80
C ASP A 337 -3.22 5.73 27.18
N PRO A 338 -2.90 4.78 28.08
CA PRO A 338 -3.47 4.79 29.41
C PRO A 338 -2.82 5.88 30.27
N VAL A 339 -3.64 6.78 30.83
CA VAL A 339 -3.24 7.84 31.79
C VAL A 339 -2.27 7.29 32.85
N PRO A 340 -1.00 7.73 32.87
CA PRO A 340 -0.05 7.31 33.89
C PRO A 340 -0.38 7.94 35.24
N THR A 341 -0.72 7.18 36.29
CA THR A 341 -0.97 7.81 37.60
C THR A 341 0.30 8.40 38.22
N TYR A 342 0.35 9.72 38.40
CA TYR A 342 1.41 10.44 39.12
C TYR A 342 1.12 10.63 40.61
N LEU A 343 0.18 9.88 41.16
CA LEU A 343 -0.21 9.92 42.57
C LEU A 343 0.39 8.76 43.38
N ASP A 344 0.71 9.02 44.65
CA ASP A 344 1.15 8.03 45.62
C ASP A 344 -0.05 7.23 46.19
N ALA A 345 0.24 6.24 47.04
CA ALA A 345 -0.80 5.39 47.64
C ALA A 345 -1.78 6.13 48.58
N ASN A 346 -1.51 7.39 48.91
CA ASN A 346 -2.38 8.26 49.70
C ASN A 346 -3.07 9.30 48.82
N GLY A 347 -2.91 9.27 47.50
CA GLY A 347 -3.38 10.28 46.56
C GLY A 347 -2.66 11.61 46.75
N ARG A 348 -1.33 11.61 46.88
CA ARG A 348 -0.49 12.82 46.80
C ARG A 348 0.39 12.78 45.55
N VAL A 349 0.79 13.91 45.00
CA VAL A 349 1.72 13.95 43.86
C VAL A 349 3.04 13.24 44.20
N ASP A 350 3.41 12.25 43.40
CA ASP A 350 4.71 11.58 43.45
C ASP A 350 5.67 12.22 42.43
N TYR A 351 6.41 13.23 42.90
CA TYR A 351 7.43 13.91 42.09
C TYR A 351 8.49 12.97 41.52
N GLY A 352 8.74 11.82 42.15
CA GLY A 352 9.65 10.81 41.63
C GLY A 352 9.17 10.17 40.33
N LEU A 353 7.86 10.00 40.17
CA LEU A 353 7.23 9.54 38.92
C LEU A 353 7.24 10.65 37.86
N LEU A 354 7.11 11.92 38.27
CA LEU A 354 7.26 13.07 37.36
C LEU A 354 8.70 13.25 36.86
N GLY A 355 9.69 12.58 37.46
CA GLY A 355 11.10 12.78 37.15
C GLY A 355 11.65 14.11 37.70
N LEU A 356 10.94 14.71 38.65
CA LEU A 356 11.19 16.03 39.22
C LEU A 356 11.60 15.90 40.70
N ASP A 357 12.44 16.82 41.19
CA ASP A 357 12.84 16.86 42.61
C ASP A 357 12.56 18.26 43.18
N PRO A 358 11.45 18.44 43.91
CA PRO A 358 11.06 19.74 44.47
C PRO A 358 12.11 20.31 45.42
N SER A 359 12.92 19.46 46.08
CA SER A 359 13.96 19.90 47.01
C SER A 359 15.16 20.56 46.32
N THR A 360 15.28 20.38 45.01
CA THR A 360 16.35 20.97 44.19
C THR A 360 15.92 22.25 43.47
N ALA A 361 14.60 22.53 43.45
CA ALA A 361 14.07 23.74 42.84
C ALA A 361 14.57 24.98 43.59
N PRO A 362 15.23 25.94 42.92
CA PRO A 362 15.64 27.16 43.56
C PRO A 362 14.40 28.00 43.89
N VAL A 363 14.33 28.49 45.12
CA VAL A 363 13.33 29.48 45.51
C VAL A 363 13.57 30.77 44.73
N LEU A 364 12.63 31.13 43.87
CA LEU A 364 12.64 32.33 43.04
C LEU A 364 12.04 33.54 43.80
N PRO A 365 12.46 34.77 43.45
CA PRO A 365 11.75 35.97 43.86
C PRO A 365 10.37 36.07 43.17
N GLU A 366 9.60 37.10 43.51
CA GLU A 366 8.30 37.41 42.90
C GLU A 366 8.38 37.39 41.36
N LEU A 367 7.46 36.66 40.73
CA LEU A 367 7.22 36.57 39.30
C LEU A 367 6.03 37.49 38.98
N ASN A 368 6.33 38.74 38.60
CA ASN A 368 5.31 39.71 38.21
C ASN A 368 5.66 40.43 36.90
N GLY A 369 4.63 40.78 36.13
CA GLY A 369 4.76 41.55 34.89
C GLY A 369 4.29 40.81 33.65
N LEU A 370 5.09 40.86 32.58
CA LEU A 370 4.71 40.43 31.23
C LEU A 370 5.53 39.22 30.81
N THR A 371 4.95 38.34 29.97
CA THR A 371 5.63 37.14 29.45
C THR A 371 6.92 37.47 28.68
N ASN A 372 7.04 38.70 28.14
CA ASN A 372 8.24 39.16 27.44
C ASN A 372 9.27 39.90 28.33
N ASP A 373 9.15 39.85 29.66
CA ASP A 373 10.16 40.40 30.55
C ASP A 373 11.48 39.60 30.42
N PRO A 374 12.61 40.27 30.10
CA PRO A 374 13.90 39.61 29.93
C PRO A 374 14.47 38.99 31.22
N SER A 375 13.80 39.16 32.36
CA SER A 375 14.15 38.57 33.64
C SER A 375 13.64 37.14 33.82
N TYR A 376 12.67 36.69 33.00
CA TYR A 376 12.04 35.35 33.11
C TYR A 376 12.27 34.36 31.95
N PRO A 377 13.23 34.53 31.00
CA PRO A 377 13.27 33.71 29.79
C PRO A 377 13.52 32.22 30.05
N ASP A 378 14.23 31.86 31.11
CA ASP A 378 14.47 30.44 31.45
C ASP A 378 13.24 29.78 32.11
N ILE A 379 12.31 30.60 32.63
CA ILE A 379 11.12 30.16 33.37
C ILE A 379 9.95 29.95 32.40
N VAL A 380 9.71 30.90 31.49
CA VAL A 380 8.55 30.89 30.58
C VAL A 380 8.82 30.34 29.17
N ALA A 381 10.06 29.98 28.82
CA ALA A 381 10.37 29.44 27.49
C ALA A 381 10.34 27.90 27.48
N PHE A 382 9.46 27.33 26.66
CA PHE A 382 9.35 25.90 26.38
C PHE A 382 9.78 25.60 24.93
N THR A 383 9.96 24.33 24.61
CA THR A 383 10.40 23.79 23.32
C THR A 383 9.29 22.95 22.69
N ASP A 384 9.41 22.63 21.41
CA ASP A 384 8.42 21.78 20.71
C ASP A 384 8.54 20.27 21.07
N GLY A 385 9.09 19.93 22.24
CA GLY A 385 9.17 18.55 22.71
C GLY A 385 9.28 18.52 24.24
N ASP A 386 9.19 17.32 24.84
CA ASP A 386 8.96 17.14 26.27
C ASP A 386 9.82 18.03 27.19
N ASP A 387 9.17 18.99 27.84
CA ASP A 387 9.73 19.87 28.84
C ASP A 387 9.26 19.50 30.24
N ALA A 388 10.16 19.60 31.22
CA ALA A 388 9.83 19.37 32.62
C ALA A 388 10.38 20.49 33.50
N LYS A 389 9.48 21.22 34.17
CA LYS A 389 9.82 22.41 34.96
C LYS A 389 9.16 22.41 36.33
N ILE A 390 9.94 22.89 37.30
CA ILE A 390 9.45 23.22 38.65
C ILE A 390 9.70 24.71 38.90
N ILE A 391 8.64 25.43 39.22
CA ILE A 391 8.64 26.84 39.57
C ILE A 391 8.32 26.95 41.05
N ASN A 392 9.35 27.18 41.86
CA ASN A 392 9.19 27.47 43.28
C ASN A 392 9.29 28.99 43.50
N THR A 393 8.18 29.63 43.84
CA THR A 393 8.13 31.09 44.03
C THR A 393 7.07 31.46 45.07
N HIS A 394 7.26 32.63 45.68
CA HIS A 394 6.40 33.16 46.74
C HIS A 394 5.18 33.90 46.17
N TYR A 395 5.31 34.43 44.96
CA TYR A 395 4.32 35.35 44.39
C TYR A 395 4.37 35.28 42.87
N ILE A 396 3.25 34.96 42.25
CA ILE A 396 2.99 35.01 40.81
C ILE A 396 1.79 35.94 40.63
N GLU A 397 1.93 36.96 39.80
CA GLU A 397 0.80 37.83 39.48
C GLU A 397 1.01 38.33 38.07
N GLY A 398 -0.03 38.26 37.23
CA GLY A 398 -0.05 38.98 35.97
C GLY A 398 0.00 40.50 36.24
N PHE A 399 -1.17 41.13 36.36
CA PHE A 399 -1.30 42.57 36.65
C PHE A 399 -2.02 42.85 37.97
N SER A 400 -1.41 43.68 38.82
CA SER A 400 -2.03 44.09 40.08
C SER A 400 -3.30 44.92 39.88
N TRP A 401 -4.31 44.66 40.72
CA TRP A 401 -5.62 45.34 40.79
C TRP A 401 -5.59 46.88 40.76
N ASN A 402 -4.44 47.53 41.00
CA ASN A 402 -4.30 48.98 40.95
C ASN A 402 -3.96 49.56 39.56
N ASP A 403 -3.67 48.73 38.56
CA ASP A 403 -3.36 49.15 37.19
C ASP A 403 -4.57 49.07 36.24
N PHE A 404 -5.77 49.29 36.79
CA PHE A 404 -7.03 49.58 36.09
C PHE A 404 -6.93 50.68 35.00
N TRP A 405 -5.80 51.37 34.91
CA TRP A 405 -5.49 52.43 33.93
C TRP A 405 -4.85 51.94 32.61
N TYR A 406 -4.52 50.65 32.47
CA TYR A 406 -4.09 50.07 31.20
C TYR A 406 -5.21 49.43 30.37
N SER A 407 -6.43 49.35 30.93
CA SER A 407 -7.69 48.96 30.24
C SER A 407 -8.10 49.84 29.05
N GLY A 408 -7.27 50.79 28.64
CA GLY A 408 -7.51 51.64 27.47
C GLY A 408 -6.90 51.13 26.17
N PHE A 409 -5.98 50.15 26.23
CA PHE A 409 -5.35 49.57 25.05
C PHE A 409 -4.95 48.13 25.38
N GLU A 410 -5.62 47.15 24.79
CA GLU A 410 -4.91 45.97 24.26
C GLU A 410 -3.71 46.53 23.49
N ASN A 411 -2.54 46.53 24.12
CA ASN A 411 -1.32 46.84 23.42
C ASN A 411 -0.88 45.52 22.80
N PRO A 412 -0.90 45.36 21.47
CA PRO A 412 -0.60 44.08 20.80
C PRO A 412 0.88 43.67 20.88
N ASN A 413 1.64 44.19 21.85
CA ASN A 413 3.06 43.91 22.05
C ASN A 413 3.39 43.45 23.48
N TYR A 414 2.39 43.32 24.36
CA TYR A 414 2.58 42.95 25.74
C TYR A 414 1.45 42.01 26.14
N ASP A 415 1.82 40.75 26.37
CA ASP A 415 0.91 39.70 26.82
C ASP A 415 1.08 39.52 28.32
N ASP A 416 -0.05 39.30 29.00
CA ASP A 416 -0.09 38.99 30.43
C ASP A 416 0.80 37.78 30.74
N LEU A 417 1.24 37.64 31.99
CA LEU A 417 2.10 36.52 32.39
C LEU A 417 1.36 35.20 32.15
N ALA A 418 1.86 34.41 31.21
CA ALA A 418 1.25 33.16 30.78
C ALA A 418 2.31 32.08 30.55
N PHE A 419 1.90 30.82 30.69
CA PHE A 419 2.73 29.65 30.46
C PHE A 419 2.14 28.87 29.28
N TYR A 420 2.93 28.70 28.23
CA TYR A 420 2.55 27.94 27.03
C TYR A 420 3.62 26.90 26.78
N THR A 421 3.31 25.62 26.99
CA THR A 421 4.34 24.56 26.94
C THR A 421 4.55 24.03 25.51
N GLY A 422 3.47 23.84 24.75
CA GLY A 422 3.52 23.74 23.30
C GLY A 422 3.23 22.33 22.79
N LEU A 423 4.24 21.66 22.25
CA LEU A 423 4.12 20.29 21.74
C LEU A 423 4.98 19.36 22.59
N GLY A 424 4.51 18.13 22.81
CA GLY A 424 5.21 17.10 23.56
C GLY A 424 4.60 16.89 24.95
N ASN A 425 5.04 15.86 25.65
CA ASN A 425 4.43 15.48 26.94
C ASN A 425 5.10 16.30 28.06
N ASP A 426 4.53 17.46 28.35
CA ASP A 426 5.08 18.48 29.22
C ASP A 426 4.68 18.31 30.68
N LYS A 427 5.57 18.74 31.58
CA LYS A 427 5.38 18.66 33.03
C LYS A 427 5.68 19.99 33.68
N LEU A 428 4.65 20.63 34.23
CA LEU A 428 4.78 21.93 34.88
C LEU A 428 4.33 21.84 36.34
N VAL A 429 5.23 22.17 37.25
CA VAL A 429 4.96 22.16 38.70
C VAL A 429 5.13 23.56 39.27
N PHE A 430 4.08 24.08 39.90
CA PHE A 430 4.13 25.27 40.74
C PHE A 430 4.19 24.86 42.22
N LEU A 431 5.19 25.35 42.94
CA LEU A 431 5.39 25.12 44.37
C LEU A 431 5.31 26.43 45.14
N PHE A 432 4.45 26.47 46.17
CA PHE A 432 4.33 27.57 47.13
C PHE A 432 4.65 27.07 48.55
N ASP A 433 5.91 27.25 49.02
CA ASP A 433 6.44 26.60 50.23
C ASP A 433 6.72 27.55 51.43
N ASP A 434 6.29 28.81 51.35
CA ASP A 434 6.62 29.84 52.35
C ASP A 434 5.42 30.33 53.20
N ALA A 435 5.56 31.47 53.87
CA ALA A 435 4.53 32.01 54.77
C ALA A 435 3.36 32.71 54.05
N THR A 436 3.54 33.13 52.80
CA THR A 436 2.53 33.85 51.99
C THR A 436 2.68 33.49 50.52
N GLY A 437 1.91 32.51 50.04
CA GLY A 437 1.82 32.20 48.61
C GLY A 437 0.80 33.10 47.92
N HIS A 438 1.03 33.44 46.66
CA HIS A 438 0.06 34.18 45.87
C HIS A 438 0.21 33.83 44.39
N MET A 439 -0.90 33.57 43.71
CA MET A 439 -0.98 33.36 42.26
C MET A 439 -2.25 34.05 41.77
N GLU A 440 -2.13 35.05 40.90
CA GLU A 440 -3.32 35.78 40.44
C GLU A 440 -3.26 36.21 38.98
N ILE A 441 -4.36 35.97 38.25
CA ILE A 441 -4.56 36.36 36.83
C ILE A 441 -3.43 35.80 35.96
N VAL A 442 -3.41 34.48 35.79
CA VAL A 442 -2.38 33.74 35.06
C VAL A 442 -3.06 32.77 34.10
N ASP A 443 -2.68 32.83 32.83
CA ASP A 443 -3.08 31.85 31.82
C ASP A 443 -2.03 30.73 31.75
N ILE A 444 -2.48 29.47 31.73
CA ILE A 444 -1.65 28.30 31.53
C ILE A 444 -2.29 27.50 30.40
N ALA A 445 -1.58 27.30 29.30
CA ALA A 445 -1.96 26.33 28.27
C ALA A 445 -0.83 25.30 28.12
N MET A 446 -1.14 24.03 28.29
CA MET A 446 -0.13 22.98 28.18
C MET A 446 0.10 22.63 26.70
N GLY A 447 -0.94 22.26 25.96
CA GLY A 447 -0.89 22.28 24.49
C GLY A 447 -1.26 20.93 23.88
N ALA A 448 -0.34 20.30 23.15
CA ALA A 448 -0.59 18.95 22.61
C ALA A 448 0.48 18.00 23.16
N GLY A 449 0.05 16.80 23.54
CA GLY A 449 0.82 15.80 24.27
C GLY A 449 0.15 15.46 25.60
N GLU A 450 0.50 14.31 26.19
CA GLU A 450 -0.01 13.92 27.51
C GLU A 450 0.68 14.74 28.61
N ASP A 451 0.01 15.82 29.01
CA ASP A 451 0.56 16.87 29.85
C ASP A 451 0.23 16.68 31.34
N VAL A 452 1.11 17.20 32.20
CA VAL A 452 0.91 17.18 33.65
C VAL A 452 1.16 18.55 34.26
N LEU A 453 0.11 19.13 34.83
CA LEU A 453 0.16 20.36 35.61
C LEU A 453 -0.03 20.04 37.10
N VAL A 454 0.89 20.52 37.93
CA VAL A 454 0.80 20.42 39.39
C VAL A 454 0.82 21.82 40.00
N ILE A 455 -0.14 22.12 40.86
CA ILE A 455 -0.19 23.31 41.71
C ILE A 455 -0.17 22.83 43.17
N ASP A 456 0.99 22.85 43.80
CA ASP A 456 1.18 22.41 45.19
C ASP A 456 1.49 23.61 46.11
N SER A 457 0.67 23.78 47.15
CA SER A 457 0.81 24.80 48.18
C SER A 457 0.94 24.20 49.58
N ASP A 458 2.15 24.24 50.14
CA ASP A 458 2.45 23.92 51.56
C ASP A 458 2.70 25.20 52.38
N THR A 459 1.94 26.26 52.10
CA THR A 459 2.15 27.54 52.78
C THR A 459 1.75 27.49 54.25
N THR A 460 2.50 28.19 55.11
CA THR A 460 2.26 28.19 56.57
C THR A 460 1.43 29.37 57.09
N GLY A 461 1.11 30.33 56.23
CA GLY A 461 0.25 31.48 56.57
C GLY A 461 -1.01 31.51 55.71
N GLY A 462 -0.88 31.79 54.42
CA GLY A 462 -1.96 31.62 53.45
C GLY A 462 -1.52 31.84 52.00
N ALA A 463 -1.99 30.98 51.12
CA ALA A 463 -1.97 31.06 49.68
C ALA A 463 -3.29 31.65 49.14
N THR A 464 -3.20 32.61 48.23
CA THR A 464 -4.36 33.04 47.42
C THR A 464 -4.05 32.71 45.96
N ILE A 465 -4.87 31.88 45.35
CA ILE A 465 -4.72 31.43 43.97
C ILE A 465 -6.01 31.79 43.21
N SER A 466 -6.04 32.82 42.38
CA SER A 466 -7.31 33.27 41.79
C SER A 466 -7.18 33.82 40.38
N GLY A 467 -8.24 33.78 39.59
CA GLY A 467 -8.17 34.24 38.21
C GLY A 467 -7.27 33.36 37.33
N LEU A 468 -7.15 32.07 37.63
CA LEU A 468 -6.40 31.17 36.75
C LEU A 468 -7.27 30.74 35.58
N ASN A 469 -6.70 30.72 34.39
CA ASN A 469 -7.29 30.07 33.24
C ASN A 469 -6.33 28.97 32.81
N VAL A 470 -6.74 27.71 32.96
CA VAL A 470 -5.96 26.53 32.66
C VAL A 470 -6.61 25.81 31.49
N ASP A 471 -5.83 25.56 30.45
CA ASP A 471 -6.19 24.80 29.26
C ASP A 471 -5.17 23.67 29.13
N MET A 472 -5.58 22.43 29.40
CA MET A 472 -4.65 21.30 29.37
C MET A 472 -4.35 20.90 27.93
N GLY A 473 -5.37 20.68 27.08
CA GLY A 473 -5.14 20.56 25.66
C GLY A 473 -6.00 19.51 24.99
N ASP A 474 -5.45 18.92 23.94
CA ASP A 474 -6.02 17.73 23.31
C ASP A 474 -5.01 16.60 23.59
N ASP A 475 -5.37 15.59 24.39
CA ASP A 475 -4.70 14.30 24.71
C ASP A 475 -5.07 13.88 26.16
N ASN A 476 -4.60 12.72 26.66
CA ASN A 476 -4.89 12.33 28.04
C ASN A 476 -4.05 13.12 29.07
N ASP A 477 -4.67 14.11 29.71
CA ASP A 477 -3.98 15.08 30.56
C ASP A 477 -4.22 14.90 32.06
N GLN A 478 -3.34 15.48 32.86
CA GLN A 478 -3.42 15.41 34.32
C GLN A 478 -3.21 16.75 35.01
N LEU A 479 -4.17 17.13 35.84
CA LEU A 479 -4.11 18.33 36.67
C LEU A 479 -4.22 17.98 38.15
N PHE A 480 -3.17 18.29 38.92
CA PHE A 480 -3.12 18.08 40.35
C PHE A 480 -3.04 19.40 41.11
N VAL A 481 -4.05 19.68 41.93
CA VAL A 481 -4.08 20.82 42.84
C VAL A 481 -4.01 20.29 44.28
N GLU A 482 -2.92 20.58 44.99
CA GLU A 482 -2.68 20.07 46.34
C GLU A 482 -2.43 21.17 47.38
N MET A 483 -2.98 20.96 48.58
CA MET A 483 -2.68 21.77 49.75
C MET A 483 -2.72 20.98 51.06
N ASP A 484 -1.56 20.90 51.71
CA ASP A 484 -1.37 20.19 52.98
C ASP A 484 -0.83 21.09 54.12
N GLY A 485 -0.54 22.35 53.81
CA GLY A 485 0.01 23.33 54.75
C GLY A 485 -1.07 23.99 55.62
N PRO A 486 -0.70 24.50 56.82
CA PRO A 486 -1.62 25.15 57.75
C PRO A 486 -2.18 26.52 57.28
N GLY A 487 -1.97 26.89 56.02
CA GLY A 487 -2.39 28.16 55.46
C GLY A 487 -3.88 28.24 55.14
N VAL A 488 -4.27 29.39 54.59
CA VAL A 488 -5.49 29.57 53.81
C VAL A 488 -5.20 29.24 52.35
N LEU A 489 -6.11 28.58 51.64
CA LEU A 489 -6.10 28.54 50.18
C LEU A 489 -7.42 29.11 49.69
N GLN A 490 -7.33 30.17 48.90
CA GLN A 490 -8.47 30.72 48.19
C GLN A 490 -8.25 30.41 46.71
N PHE A 491 -8.93 29.38 46.19
CA PHE A 491 -9.09 29.20 44.75
C PHE A 491 -10.32 29.97 44.32
N GLY A 492 -10.24 30.85 43.32
CA GLY A 492 -11.49 31.42 42.81
C GLY A 492 -11.42 32.27 41.57
N LEU A 493 -12.57 32.48 40.94
CA LEU A 493 -12.68 33.09 39.60
C LEU A 493 -11.76 32.38 38.60
N SER A 494 -11.64 31.06 38.72
CA SER A 494 -10.71 30.26 37.93
C SER A 494 -11.47 29.32 37.01
N GLU A 495 -10.84 28.98 35.90
CA GLU A 495 -11.41 28.23 34.78
C GLU A 495 -10.41 27.11 34.49
N PHE A 496 -10.87 25.85 34.54
CA PHE A 496 -10.08 24.68 34.22
C PHE A 496 -10.75 23.96 33.06
N ASN A 497 -10.06 23.88 31.92
CA ASN A 497 -10.46 23.14 30.74
C ASN A 497 -9.47 21.98 30.55
N MET A 498 -9.95 20.74 30.66
CA MET A 498 -9.10 19.56 30.47
C MET A 498 -9.00 19.22 28.97
N GLY A 499 -10.13 19.14 28.24
CA GLY A 499 -10.16 19.16 26.78
C GLY A 499 -10.62 17.85 26.14
N GLU A 500 -9.96 17.38 25.09
CA GLU A 500 -10.23 16.06 24.51
C GLU A 500 -9.24 15.04 25.08
N GLY A 501 -9.68 13.84 25.44
CA GLY A 501 -8.82 12.82 26.05
C GLY A 501 -9.49 12.16 27.27
N ASN A 502 -8.91 11.09 27.82
CA ASN A 502 -9.37 10.55 29.10
C ASN A 502 -8.56 11.24 30.21
N ASP A 503 -9.11 12.30 30.80
CA ASP A 503 -8.37 13.18 31.68
C ASP A 503 -8.46 12.81 33.15
N LEU A 504 -7.48 13.23 33.94
CA LEU A 504 -7.50 13.12 35.40
C LEU A 504 -7.22 14.47 36.07
N MET A 505 -8.24 15.03 36.69
CA MET A 505 -8.10 16.18 37.59
C MET A 505 -8.27 15.74 39.05
N GLN A 506 -7.37 16.17 39.93
CA GLN A 506 -7.55 16.05 41.37
C GLN A 506 -7.34 17.39 42.06
N VAL A 507 -8.28 17.74 42.93
CA VAL A 507 -8.16 18.82 43.89
C VAL A 507 -8.18 18.25 45.30
N LYS A 508 -7.10 18.42 46.04
CA LYS A 508 -6.92 17.85 47.37
C LYS A 508 -6.45 18.87 48.39
N ILE A 509 -7.25 19.09 49.41
CA ILE A 509 -6.99 20.07 50.47
C ILE A 509 -7.20 19.37 51.82
N THR A 510 -6.13 19.05 52.57
CA THR A 510 -6.24 18.16 53.74
C THR A 510 -5.87 18.74 55.12
N ASN A 511 -5.39 19.99 55.23
CA ASN A 511 -4.91 20.51 56.53
C ASN A 511 -4.86 22.05 56.76
N PRO A 512 -5.96 22.82 56.72
CA PRO A 512 -5.95 24.21 57.17
C PRO A 512 -6.32 24.29 58.67
N THR A 513 -5.31 24.52 59.52
CA THR A 513 -5.28 24.62 61.02
C THR A 513 -6.57 24.51 61.90
N PRO A 514 -6.47 23.83 63.08
CA PRO A 514 -7.54 23.79 64.10
C PRO A 514 -7.86 25.11 64.84
N ASP A 515 -7.07 26.18 64.69
CA ASP A 515 -6.98 27.29 65.66
C ASP A 515 -7.29 28.70 65.09
N GLY A 516 -8.19 28.81 64.11
CA GLY A 516 -8.97 30.04 63.89
C GLY A 516 -8.55 30.99 62.77
N TYR A 517 -7.76 30.52 61.80
CA TYR A 517 -7.74 31.09 60.45
C TYR A 517 -8.13 29.96 59.48
N GLY A 518 -9.42 29.62 59.47
CA GLY A 518 -9.97 28.62 58.55
C GLY A 518 -9.69 29.03 57.10
N ALA A 519 -9.51 28.06 56.20
CA ALA A 519 -9.38 28.32 54.78
C ALA A 519 -10.50 29.28 54.35
N LEU A 520 -10.16 30.47 53.86
CA LEU A 520 -11.12 31.43 53.31
C LEU A 520 -11.59 30.92 51.94
N GLY A 521 -12.41 29.87 51.94
CA GLY A 521 -13.11 29.35 50.77
C GLY A 521 -12.25 28.61 49.74
N ALA A 522 -12.39 27.29 49.70
CA ALA A 522 -11.87 26.49 48.60
C ALA A 522 -12.82 26.61 47.39
N LEU A 523 -12.26 26.81 46.18
CA LEU A 523 -12.96 26.76 44.87
C LEU A 523 -14.19 27.66 44.75
N ILE A 524 -13.98 28.95 44.94
CA ILE A 524 -14.98 30.01 44.90
C ILE A 524 -15.18 30.52 43.46
N SER A 525 -16.38 30.42 42.87
CA SER A 525 -16.61 30.87 41.48
C SER A 525 -15.60 30.24 40.52
N THR A 526 -15.51 28.91 40.57
CA THR A 526 -14.59 28.13 39.74
C THR A 526 -15.40 27.27 38.78
N ASP A 527 -15.00 27.28 37.51
CA ASP A 527 -15.61 26.47 36.46
C ASP A 527 -14.61 25.37 36.07
N ILE A 528 -15.08 24.13 36.00
CA ILE A 528 -14.30 22.96 35.58
C ILE A 528 -15.03 22.32 34.39
N TRP A 529 -14.37 22.25 33.24
CA TRP A 529 -14.79 21.47 32.08
C TRP A 529 -13.81 20.31 31.89
N MET A 530 -14.31 19.08 31.95
CA MET A 530 -13.50 17.89 31.68
C MET A 530 -13.40 17.68 30.17
N GLY A 531 -14.52 17.53 29.46
CA GLY A 531 -14.54 17.63 28.00
C GLY A 531 -14.90 16.31 27.33
N ASP A 532 -14.21 15.91 26.27
CA ASP A 532 -14.57 14.68 25.53
C ASP A 532 -13.62 13.52 25.89
N GLY A 533 -14.13 12.48 26.55
CA GLY A 533 -13.43 11.25 26.87
C GLY A 533 -13.97 10.61 28.15
N ASN A 534 -13.33 9.57 28.67
CA ASN A 534 -13.76 8.97 29.95
C ASN A 534 -12.95 9.57 31.10
N ASP A 535 -13.47 10.65 31.66
CA ASP A 535 -12.69 11.51 32.55
C ASP A 535 -12.81 11.12 34.02
N THR A 536 -11.85 11.56 34.81
CA THR A 536 -11.86 11.37 36.25
C THR A 536 -11.60 12.69 36.98
N LEU A 537 -12.58 13.15 37.78
CA LEU A 537 -12.47 14.31 38.65
C LEU A 537 -12.55 13.90 40.12
N LEU A 538 -11.49 14.16 40.88
CA LEU A 538 -11.40 13.82 42.30
C LEU A 538 -11.25 15.08 43.16
N ILE A 539 -12.25 15.39 43.98
CA ILE A 539 -12.25 16.56 44.86
C ILE A 539 -12.29 16.08 46.32
N ASP A 540 -11.21 16.26 47.09
CA ASP A 540 -11.12 15.98 48.54
C ASP A 540 -10.89 17.27 49.32
N LEU A 541 -11.94 17.79 49.96
CA LEU A 541 -11.94 19.05 50.69
C LEU A 541 -12.13 18.82 52.20
N ARG A 542 -11.05 18.93 52.98
CA ARG A 542 -11.08 18.81 54.45
C ARG A 542 -10.66 20.12 55.09
N VAL A 543 -11.61 21.05 55.18
CA VAL A 543 -11.39 22.43 55.64
C VAL A 543 -12.18 22.79 56.90
N ASP A 544 -11.57 23.53 57.83
CA ASP A 544 -12.22 23.98 59.07
C ASP A 544 -12.81 25.41 58.92
N ASN A 545 -14.13 25.58 59.14
CA ASN A 545 -14.84 26.89 59.24
C ASN A 545 -14.46 27.93 58.15
N PRO A 546 -14.70 27.64 56.87
CA PRO A 546 -14.54 28.63 55.82
C PRO A 546 -15.48 29.82 56.00
N ILE A 547 -15.00 31.02 55.66
CA ILE A 547 -15.82 32.24 55.60
C ILE A 547 -16.02 32.56 54.12
N LEU A 548 -17.23 32.36 53.58
CA LEU A 548 -17.57 32.84 52.23
C LEU A 548 -18.46 34.08 52.26
N TRP A 549 -18.43 34.79 51.14
CA TRP A 549 -19.34 35.90 50.83
C TRP A 549 -20.53 35.30 50.05
N ASP A 550 -21.76 35.66 50.44
CA ASP A 550 -22.98 35.28 49.71
C ASP A 550 -22.80 35.57 48.20
N GLU A 551 -23.03 34.58 47.29
CA GLU A 551 -22.99 34.64 45.80
C GLU A 551 -21.79 33.98 45.05
N MET A 552 -21.19 32.86 45.50
CA MET A 552 -20.05 32.23 44.79
C MET A 552 -20.21 30.69 44.65
N GLY A 553 -20.05 30.16 43.42
CA GLY A 553 -20.38 28.77 43.05
C GLY A 553 -19.24 27.93 42.45
N LEU A 554 -19.44 26.63 42.36
CA LEU A 554 -18.54 25.68 41.67
C LEU A 554 -19.37 25.00 40.59
N ASP A 555 -19.04 25.27 39.33
CA ASP A 555 -19.71 24.67 38.18
C ASP A 555 -18.76 23.63 37.57
N ILE A 556 -19.26 22.41 37.40
CA ILE A 556 -18.54 21.27 36.83
C ILE A 556 -19.36 20.77 35.64
N ASP A 557 -18.70 20.56 34.51
CA ASP A 557 -19.28 19.97 33.31
C ASP A 557 -18.31 18.89 32.82
N THR A 558 -18.76 17.64 32.84
CA THR A 558 -17.88 16.52 32.46
C THR A 558 -17.85 16.27 30.96
N GLY A 559 -18.81 16.80 30.19
CA GLY A 559 -18.80 16.70 28.73
C GLY A 559 -19.27 15.36 28.16
N HIS A 560 -18.46 14.69 27.33
CA HIS A 560 -18.84 13.51 26.57
C HIS A 560 -17.99 12.28 26.93
N GLY A 561 -18.58 11.26 27.54
CA GLY A 561 -17.98 9.94 27.74
C GLY A 561 -18.49 9.29 29.01
N ASN A 562 -17.82 8.26 29.54
CA ASN A 562 -18.25 7.64 30.79
C ASN A 562 -17.37 8.17 31.93
N ASP A 563 -17.86 9.19 32.61
CA ASP A 563 -17.07 9.99 33.52
C ASP A 563 -17.19 9.51 34.96
N HIS A 564 -16.14 9.77 35.73
CA HIS A 564 -16.06 9.45 37.15
C HIS A 564 -15.76 10.70 37.98
N VAL A 565 -16.75 11.14 38.75
CA VAL A 565 -16.61 12.28 39.66
C VAL A 565 -16.70 11.79 41.11
N GLU A 566 -15.71 12.12 41.93
CA GLU A 566 -15.73 11.87 43.38
C GLU A 566 -15.58 13.20 44.11
N ILE A 567 -16.53 13.50 44.99
CA ILE A 567 -16.48 14.68 45.86
C ILE A 567 -16.57 14.22 47.31
N THR A 568 -15.48 14.44 48.04
CA THR A 568 -15.34 14.13 49.45
C THR A 568 -15.17 15.39 50.27
N THR A 569 -15.90 15.48 51.38
CA THR A 569 -15.78 16.57 52.36
C THR A 569 -15.46 16.02 53.75
N GLY A 570 -14.51 16.63 54.47
CA GLY A 570 -14.07 16.15 55.79
C GLY A 570 -14.90 16.65 56.98
N PRO A 571 -14.72 16.06 58.19
CA PRO A 571 -15.44 16.47 59.40
C PRO A 571 -14.96 17.82 59.96
N GLY A 572 -15.82 18.83 59.92
CA GLY A 572 -15.56 20.20 60.39
C GLY A 572 -16.87 20.99 60.47
N GLU A 573 -16.98 21.94 61.42
CA GLU A 573 -18.22 22.75 61.53
C GLU A 573 -18.48 23.41 60.19
N ALA A 574 -19.64 23.03 59.66
CA ALA A 574 -20.38 23.66 58.61
C ALA A 574 -19.64 24.50 57.59
N LEU A 575 -19.91 24.15 56.34
CA LEU A 575 -19.82 25.09 55.27
C LEU A 575 -20.83 26.26 55.49
N ASP A 576 -20.58 27.20 56.43
CA ASP A 576 -21.42 28.35 56.79
C ASP A 576 -21.45 29.37 55.66
N GLY A 577 -22.27 29.02 54.66
CA GLY A 577 -22.41 29.70 53.37
C GLY A 577 -21.41 29.25 52.31
N THR A 578 -20.81 28.04 52.40
CA THR A 578 -19.44 27.87 51.85
C THR A 578 -19.04 26.66 50.97
N GLY A 579 -19.86 26.03 50.15
CA GLY A 579 -19.29 24.97 49.30
C GLY A 579 -20.28 24.26 48.41
N ILE A 580 -19.96 24.28 47.11
CA ILE A 580 -20.75 23.83 45.97
C ILE A 580 -22.16 24.44 45.94
N ASP A 581 -22.24 25.76 45.72
CA ASP A 581 -23.49 26.42 45.31
C ASP A 581 -23.39 26.64 43.79
N GLY A 582 -23.61 25.58 43.00
CA GLY A 582 -23.42 25.56 41.54
C GLY A 582 -24.12 24.38 40.86
N GLU A 583 -23.65 23.99 39.68
CA GLU A 583 -24.18 22.90 38.87
C GLU A 583 -23.08 21.86 38.58
N ILE A 584 -23.36 20.57 38.80
CA ILE A 584 -22.58 19.47 38.20
C ILE A 584 -23.44 18.97 37.04
N ASP A 585 -22.99 19.23 35.82
CA ASP A 585 -23.50 18.60 34.61
C ASP A 585 -22.63 17.37 34.32
N LEU A 586 -23.23 16.18 34.37
CA LEU A 586 -22.56 14.92 34.03
C LEU A 586 -22.50 14.69 32.51
N GLY A 587 -23.05 15.60 31.71
CA GLY A 587 -22.86 15.54 30.27
C GLY A 587 -23.54 14.33 29.61
N THR A 588 -22.82 13.56 28.79
CA THR A 588 -23.34 12.37 28.12
C THR A 588 -22.48 11.13 28.32
N GLY A 589 -23.07 10.09 28.89
CA GLY A 589 -22.58 8.72 28.82
C GLY A 589 -23.03 7.97 30.07
N ASP A 590 -22.41 6.84 30.39
CA ASP A 590 -22.75 6.11 31.61
C ASP A 590 -21.90 6.66 32.77
N ASP A 591 -22.35 7.76 33.38
CA ASP A 591 -21.57 8.55 34.33
C ASP A 591 -21.75 8.09 35.79
N TYR A 592 -20.71 8.28 36.59
CA TYR A 592 -20.69 7.92 38.01
C TYR A 592 -20.24 9.07 38.89
N LEU A 593 -21.11 9.50 39.80
CA LEU A 593 -20.85 10.53 40.80
C LEU A 593 -20.89 9.94 42.21
N LEU A 594 -19.78 10.01 42.96
CA LEU A 594 -19.72 9.70 44.39
C LEU A 594 -19.72 10.99 45.21
N LEU A 595 -20.67 11.10 46.13
CA LEU A 595 -20.81 12.21 47.07
C LEU A 595 -20.59 11.73 48.51
N ASP A 596 -19.45 12.05 49.11
CA ASP A 596 -19.15 11.86 50.53
C ASP A 596 -19.26 13.19 51.28
N LEU A 597 -20.44 13.45 51.86
CA LEU A 597 -20.83 14.74 52.43
C LEU A 597 -20.97 14.66 53.96
N ASP A 598 -20.42 15.64 54.70
CA ASP A 598 -20.55 15.70 56.17
C ASP A 598 -21.88 16.33 56.66
N ALA A 599 -22.53 15.68 57.63
CA ALA A 599 -23.89 15.96 58.10
C ALA A 599 -24.06 17.25 58.92
N ASP A 600 -22.97 17.75 59.53
CA ASP A 600 -22.99 18.89 60.46
C ASP A 600 -22.88 20.25 59.74
N ALA A 601 -23.15 20.27 58.42
CA ALA A 601 -23.20 21.48 57.65
C ALA A 601 -24.44 22.36 57.94
N SER A 602 -24.23 23.67 57.99
CA SER A 602 -25.29 24.67 57.92
C SER A 602 -26.02 24.56 56.58
N ALA A 603 -27.22 25.12 56.48
CA ALA A 603 -28.11 24.86 55.34
C ALA A 603 -27.49 25.23 53.97
N GLN A 604 -27.48 24.27 53.04
CA GLN A 604 -26.98 24.42 51.67
C GLN A 604 -27.91 23.76 50.64
N SER A 605 -27.88 24.21 49.39
CA SER A 605 -28.58 23.60 48.25
C SER A 605 -27.62 23.47 47.05
N PHE A 606 -27.54 22.30 46.44
CA PHE A 606 -26.72 22.07 45.25
C PHE A 606 -27.51 21.33 44.14
N PHE A 607 -27.15 21.52 42.86
CA PHE A 607 -27.82 20.92 41.70
C PHE A 607 -26.92 19.94 40.95
N VAL A 608 -27.35 18.69 40.85
CA VAL A 608 -26.80 17.66 39.96
C VAL A 608 -27.74 17.50 38.77
N GLN A 609 -27.20 17.66 37.57
CA GLN A 609 -27.88 17.44 36.32
C GLN A 609 -27.18 16.32 35.56
N GLY A 610 -27.91 15.22 35.33
CA GLY A 610 -27.56 14.25 34.31
C GLY A 610 -27.94 14.77 32.91
N GLY A 611 -27.53 14.04 31.89
CA GLY A 611 -27.58 14.50 30.50
C GLY A 611 -28.93 15.08 30.04
N TRP A 612 -28.88 16.12 29.20
CA TRP A 612 -30.06 16.84 28.74
C TRP A 612 -31.05 15.92 27.98
N PRO A 613 -32.36 15.92 28.32
CA PRO A 613 -33.35 14.98 27.76
C PRO A 613 -33.78 15.27 26.31
N TYR A 614 -33.13 16.23 25.64
CA TYR A 614 -33.46 16.67 24.28
C TYR A 614 -32.48 16.19 23.20
N HIS A 615 -31.41 15.49 23.55
CA HIS A 615 -30.55 14.82 22.58
C HIS A 615 -31.28 13.58 22.02
N LEU A 616 -31.86 13.72 20.84
CA LEU A 616 -32.47 12.63 20.07
C LEU A 616 -31.38 11.82 19.33
N GLY A 617 -30.37 11.36 20.07
CA GLY A 617 -29.31 10.43 19.66
C GLY A 617 -29.29 9.18 20.55
N PRO A 618 -28.48 8.16 20.25
CA PRO A 618 -28.25 7.02 21.15
C PRO A 618 -27.48 7.40 22.43
N GLU A 619 -27.01 8.65 22.52
CA GLU A 619 -26.19 9.26 23.58
C GLU A 619 -27.06 9.76 24.76
N GLY A 620 -27.91 8.90 25.30
CA GLY A 620 -28.47 9.08 26.64
C GLY A 620 -27.98 7.91 27.45
N GLY A 621 -27.02 8.15 28.34
CA GLY A 621 -26.46 7.09 29.17
C GLY A 621 -27.17 6.96 30.50
N TYR A 622 -26.55 6.20 31.39
CA TYR A 622 -27.13 5.73 32.64
C TYR A 622 -26.37 6.31 33.83
N ASP A 623 -26.91 7.38 34.41
CA ASP A 623 -26.18 8.14 35.43
C ASP A 623 -26.44 7.57 36.82
N ILE A 624 -25.36 7.29 37.55
CA ILE A 624 -25.39 6.75 38.91
C ILE A 624 -24.82 7.78 39.87
N VAL A 625 -25.62 8.17 40.87
CA VAL A 625 -25.14 8.91 42.03
C VAL A 625 -25.05 7.99 43.23
N GLU A 626 -23.86 7.82 43.82
CA GLU A 626 -23.67 7.13 45.09
C GLU A 626 -23.44 8.14 46.22
N LEU A 627 -24.17 7.96 47.32
CA LEU A 627 -23.99 8.72 48.55
C LEU A 627 -23.13 7.89 49.51
N ALA A 628 -22.03 8.46 50.01
CA ALA A 628 -21.12 7.78 50.91
C ALA A 628 -21.55 7.93 52.37
N ASP A 629 -21.63 6.79 53.07
CA ASP A 629 -21.92 6.62 54.51
C ASP A 629 -23.25 7.26 55.01
N GLY A 630 -23.74 6.82 56.17
CA GLY A 630 -24.96 7.32 56.81
C GLY A 630 -26.11 6.30 56.87
N ASP A 631 -27.03 6.48 57.84
CA ASP A 631 -28.24 5.65 57.91
C ASP A 631 -29.28 6.24 56.93
N LEU A 632 -30.01 5.37 56.22
CA LEU A 632 -31.21 5.74 55.45
C LEU A 632 -32.15 6.69 56.21
N SER A 633 -32.16 6.65 57.55
CA SER A 633 -32.97 7.55 58.38
C SER A 633 -32.53 9.01 58.38
N ASP A 634 -31.27 9.28 57.99
CA ASP A 634 -30.66 10.60 58.00
C ASP A 634 -30.96 11.36 56.70
N TYR A 635 -31.35 10.63 55.66
CA TYR A 635 -31.72 11.16 54.35
C TYR A 635 -33.24 11.21 54.17
N SER A 636 -33.73 12.28 53.52
CA SER A 636 -35.08 12.34 52.98
C SER A 636 -35.06 12.62 51.49
N LEU A 637 -35.55 11.69 50.68
CA LEU A 637 -35.67 11.85 49.23
C LEU A 637 -37.13 12.17 48.86
N THR A 638 -37.33 13.23 48.09
CA THR A 638 -38.64 13.64 47.57
C THR A 638 -38.59 13.67 46.04
N ALA A 639 -39.51 12.97 45.38
CA ALA A 639 -39.64 13.03 43.93
C ALA A 639 -40.25 14.37 43.47
N GLY A 640 -39.64 14.96 42.44
CA GLY A 640 -40.10 16.17 41.73
C GLY A 640 -40.86 15.83 40.44
N SER A 641 -40.46 16.45 39.32
CA SER A 641 -40.93 16.09 37.96
C SER A 641 -40.29 14.79 37.48
N THR A 642 -40.52 14.39 36.22
CA THR A 642 -39.87 13.21 35.61
C THR A 642 -38.35 13.27 35.80
N ASN A 643 -37.75 12.18 36.31
CA ASN A 643 -36.33 12.04 36.64
C ASN A 643 -35.75 13.19 37.48
N SER A 644 -36.53 13.80 38.36
CA SER A 644 -36.02 14.82 39.28
C SER A 644 -36.30 14.44 40.72
N TYR A 645 -35.31 14.64 41.57
CA TYR A 645 -35.34 14.26 42.97
C TYR A 645 -34.77 15.39 43.84
N THR A 646 -35.22 15.46 45.09
CA THR A 646 -34.64 16.37 46.08
C THR A 646 -34.30 15.53 47.30
N LEU A 647 -33.01 15.35 47.53
CA LEU A 647 -32.46 14.72 48.71
C LEU A 647 -32.22 15.79 49.77
N THR A 648 -32.48 15.47 51.03
CA THR A 648 -32.13 16.32 52.16
C THR A 648 -31.38 15.47 53.17
N TYR A 649 -30.24 15.95 53.64
CA TYR A 649 -29.39 15.30 54.65
C TYR A 649 -28.98 16.36 55.68
N GLY A 650 -29.40 16.21 56.94
CA GLY A 650 -29.21 17.26 57.94
C GLY A 650 -29.88 18.59 57.51
N ASN A 651 -29.06 19.64 57.28
CA ASN A 651 -29.53 20.91 56.70
C ASN A 651 -29.22 21.05 55.19
N GLN A 652 -28.54 20.09 54.58
CA GLN A 652 -28.20 20.13 53.17
C GLN A 652 -29.34 19.64 52.28
N THR A 653 -29.44 20.18 51.08
CA THR A 653 -30.40 19.79 50.05
C THR A 653 -29.66 19.56 48.73
N VAL A 654 -29.89 18.42 48.08
CA VAL A 654 -29.35 18.16 46.73
C VAL A 654 -30.51 17.97 45.79
N HIS A 655 -30.51 18.72 44.69
CA HIS A 655 -31.48 18.62 43.62
C HIS A 655 -30.88 17.82 42.49
N PHE A 656 -31.53 16.72 42.13
CA PHE A 656 -31.16 15.89 40.99
C PHE A 656 -32.14 16.14 39.85
N SER A 657 -31.64 16.18 38.63
CA SER A 657 -32.40 16.13 37.38
C SER A 657 -31.76 15.17 36.40
N ASN A 658 -32.56 14.39 35.69
CA ASN A 658 -32.15 13.39 34.69
C ASN A 658 -31.16 12.33 35.22
N VAL A 659 -31.25 11.95 36.50
CA VAL A 659 -30.44 10.86 37.08
C VAL A 659 -31.25 9.58 37.15
N GLU A 660 -30.67 8.45 36.71
CA GLU A 660 -31.29 7.13 36.68
C GLU A 660 -31.27 6.41 38.02
N GLU A 661 -30.14 6.47 38.75
CA GLU A 661 -30.00 5.84 40.07
C GLU A 661 -29.41 6.77 41.13
N ILE A 662 -29.96 6.68 42.34
CA ILE A 662 -29.35 7.24 43.54
C ILE A 662 -29.17 6.09 44.52
N LEU A 663 -27.92 5.76 44.84
CA LEU A 663 -27.51 4.68 45.71
C LEU A 663 -27.10 5.22 47.09
N LEU A 664 -27.43 4.45 48.14
CA LEU A 664 -26.89 4.62 49.49
C LEU A 664 -26.58 3.23 50.04
N ASP A 665 -25.32 2.97 50.42
CA ASP A 665 -24.85 1.63 50.81
C ASP A 665 -25.19 0.53 49.77
N GLY A 666 -25.20 0.88 48.48
CA GLY A 666 -25.57 0.00 47.37
C GLY A 666 -27.07 -0.31 47.24
N GLU A 667 -27.94 0.35 48.00
CA GLU A 667 -29.40 0.27 47.87
C GLU A 667 -29.94 1.44 47.04
N ASN A 668 -30.78 1.16 46.03
CA ASN A 668 -31.35 2.18 45.14
C ASN A 668 -32.54 2.91 45.80
N LEU A 669 -32.34 4.18 46.14
CA LEU A 669 -33.30 5.05 46.82
C LEU A 669 -34.50 5.45 45.94
N ILE A 670 -34.29 5.63 44.63
CA ILE A 670 -35.38 5.92 43.68
C ILE A 670 -36.34 4.73 43.62
N GLY A 671 -35.81 3.52 43.61
CA GLY A 671 -36.59 2.28 43.64
C GLY A 671 -37.44 2.12 44.90
N LEU A 672 -37.05 2.75 46.02
CA LEU A 672 -37.79 2.73 47.28
C LEU A 672 -38.94 3.77 47.34
N LEU A 673 -38.93 4.78 46.45
CA LEU A 673 -40.00 5.79 46.33
C LEU A 673 -41.18 5.32 45.47
N ALA A 674 -40.97 4.34 44.59
CA ALA A 674 -41.97 3.75 43.69
C ALA A 674 -42.83 2.67 44.38
#